data_AF-A0A7X4IQG7-F1
#
_entry.id   AF-A0A7X4IQG7-F1
#
_cell.length_a   1.000
_cell.length_b   1.000
_cell.length_c   1.000
_cell.angle_alpha   90.00
_cell.angle_beta   90.00
_cell.angle_gamma   90.00
#
_symmetry.space_group_name_H-M   'P 1'
#
loop_
_entity.id
_entity.type
_entity.pdbx_description
1 polymer ?
#
loop_
_entity_poly.entity_id
_entity_poly.type
_entity_poly.pdbx_seq_one_letter_code
_entity_poly.pdbx_strand_id
1 'polypeptide(L)'
;VAAWLADRGAGAIVLNGRRGPDAAADEIISGLRARGVTVEVELADITDTAAVDRMLDRVDRELPPLAGVIHSVGVLSDGALTNQSWERFEQVLWPKVLGAWHLHRATLDRDLDMFCLFSSRVGVMGNPGQSNHASANAFLDQLAGHRRALGLAGQAIAWGAWSEIGEAAEQRERIDQRRSALGGRWFTPRQGIRAFERLVRQDVTNSVVMAMDWSVFEEAVEERPPLLDELLSTDSEDGEDASATPKDVLSQLGETPTTAREDLLVSFLQGEVQAVLRLPSAPAPTIGFFDLGMDSLMAVELRNRLNRAFSGTYTAPNTLVFDYPDIASLATHLAGELVVDGGAPAPGGPSRPPGASTTGEGEARTPDAPPEPPSAPSIQAASDAIAIVGMACRFPGAPDLAAFWRQLEAGADLVTDGRMDGGPWHGVAGDPGATDPVSRRGAFLDDIDKFDGRFFRIPPIEARTMDPRQRLLLETTWHALEDAGIDPEGLRGSSTGAYVGVTSGDYRDLAAAAGEFHGYLGTTPSVTAGRIAFALGLAGPAVPVDVACASSLAAVHQAVSALRQDEVELALVGGVNAILHPEVSVAMAEMGLLSKRGRCSTFDAAADGFVRGEGCGVVVLKRLAEAEANGDRIWGVIRGSAVNQNGASAGLTVPNGPAQERVIEEALSRAGIAPGEVDYLEANGVGSDLGDPIEVQAAAAVYGRGRDPERPLLIGSVKTNIGHLECAAGVASLIKAVLAMNEGRIPRQLHFNDPNPHLEWERLPVRVTSADTDWPSHADRPPRAGISSFGLSGTNAHVVVEGAEQPDGTRRRDAGPAWPAGAAQTIAPRLPEQSARLPVSPAAFVPRDTRILPLSGKSPDALRQLALRYLAWLDEREAAPSANGAALESLLADMAWTAGAGRSHFARRAAIPFQTADSLREALRAIADHRPTGVHPPAPEADTPRKLAFAYPGEGSEQVGMGRDIYDCEPVARAVLDRCDAILREARAGASLLDVMFGRDGTDGRLHDPEWAQPAIYALECALTALWASVGIRPAIAVGEGVGELAAAWTAGVFTLEDGLRFAAARGTAMARPKARVAAAMPTTDPSAPAADPFAELEATYAEIETSPPSLTLLSRTTGQPINTGQAPGWDHWRDQLLAPKPLHRCNSELAALDAGPVLEIGPQATSGPIELAAWPAAHDQSNSSFPESVARAYQAGLPVSFAGLFAGETRRRIPLPGYPFERARHWIETAG
;
A
#
# COMPACT_ATOMS: atom_id res chain seq x y z
N VAL A 1 -26.55 -57.26 -43.20
CA VAL A 1 -27.51 -56.70 -44.18
C VAL A 1 -27.68 -57.59 -45.41
N ALA A 2 -26.62 -57.92 -46.17
CA ALA A 2 -26.72 -58.75 -47.38
C ALA A 2 -27.49 -60.08 -47.20
N ALA A 3 -27.22 -60.84 -46.14
CA ALA A 3 -27.96 -62.07 -45.84
C ALA A 3 -29.47 -61.83 -45.59
N TRP A 4 -29.84 -60.71 -44.98
CA TRP A 4 -31.24 -60.33 -44.79
C TRP A 4 -31.91 -59.95 -46.12
N LEU A 5 -31.21 -59.28 -47.04
CA LEU A 5 -31.73 -59.03 -48.40
C LEU A 5 -32.00 -60.35 -49.15
N ALA A 6 -31.06 -61.31 -49.06
CA ALA A 6 -31.23 -62.65 -49.61
C ALA A 6 -32.42 -63.41 -48.97
N ASP A 7 -32.61 -63.31 -47.66
CA ASP A 7 -33.79 -63.86 -46.94
C ASP A 7 -35.11 -63.18 -47.36
N ARG A 8 -35.05 -62.01 -48.01
CA ARG A 8 -36.20 -61.27 -48.55
C ARG A 8 -36.40 -61.44 -50.05
N GLY A 9 -35.62 -62.29 -50.70
CA GLY A 9 -35.76 -62.61 -52.12
C GLY A 9 -34.96 -61.71 -53.06
N ALA A 10 -33.99 -60.94 -52.57
CA ALA A 10 -33.04 -60.25 -53.46
C ALA A 10 -32.22 -61.28 -54.24
N GLY A 11 -32.47 -61.38 -55.55
CA GLY A 11 -31.80 -62.34 -56.44
C GLY A 11 -30.37 -61.96 -56.84
N ALA A 12 -30.04 -60.66 -56.78
CA ALA A 12 -28.70 -60.14 -57.01
C ALA A 12 -28.33 -59.09 -55.94
N ILE A 13 -27.08 -59.10 -55.47
CA ILE A 13 -26.55 -58.18 -54.46
C ILE A 13 -25.13 -57.78 -54.85
N VAL A 14 -24.87 -56.48 -54.97
CA VAL A 14 -23.53 -55.93 -55.17
C VAL A 14 -23.00 -55.40 -53.84
N LEU A 15 -21.84 -55.90 -53.42
CA LEU A 15 -21.14 -55.47 -52.21
C LEU A 15 -19.97 -54.56 -52.62
N ASN A 16 -20.09 -53.27 -52.36
CA ASN A 16 -19.05 -52.30 -52.69
C ASN A 16 -18.10 -52.03 -51.49
N GLY A 17 -16.81 -51.82 -51.77
CA GLY A 17 -15.84 -51.37 -50.78
C GLY A 17 -14.50 -50.97 -51.39
N ARG A 18 -13.52 -50.57 -50.56
CA ARG A 18 -12.16 -50.20 -50.98
C ARG A 18 -11.13 -51.33 -50.83
N ARG A 19 -11.55 -52.46 -50.27
CA ARG A 19 -10.73 -53.65 -50.00
C ARG A 19 -11.53 -54.89 -50.38
N GLY A 20 -10.85 -55.94 -50.84
CA GLY A 20 -11.45 -57.25 -51.05
C GLY A 20 -12.06 -57.81 -49.76
N PRO A 21 -12.95 -58.81 -49.87
CA PRO A 21 -13.50 -59.50 -48.70
C PRO A 21 -12.38 -60.19 -47.92
N ASP A 22 -12.52 -60.23 -46.60
CA ASP A 22 -11.71 -61.11 -45.75
C ASP A 22 -12.30 -62.54 -45.73
N ALA A 23 -11.59 -63.47 -45.10
CA ALA A 23 -11.98 -64.88 -45.09
C ALA A 23 -13.37 -65.14 -44.47
N ALA A 24 -13.81 -64.33 -43.50
CA ALA A 24 -15.14 -64.47 -42.89
C ALA A 24 -16.24 -63.88 -43.79
N ALA A 25 -15.95 -62.76 -44.47
CA ALA A 25 -16.82 -62.21 -45.50
C ALA A 25 -16.96 -63.17 -46.69
N ASP A 26 -15.86 -63.79 -47.15
CA ASP A 26 -15.86 -64.78 -48.25
C ASP A 26 -16.67 -66.04 -47.91
N GLU A 27 -16.61 -66.53 -46.67
CA GLU A 27 -17.46 -67.63 -46.20
C GLU A 27 -18.95 -67.27 -46.29
N ILE A 28 -19.32 -66.08 -45.83
CA ILE A 28 -20.71 -65.58 -45.91
C ILE A 28 -21.14 -65.38 -47.37
N ILE A 29 -20.31 -64.76 -48.22
CA ILE A 29 -20.59 -64.55 -49.65
C ILE A 29 -20.76 -65.89 -50.37
N SER A 30 -19.91 -66.87 -50.08
CA SER A 30 -20.00 -68.23 -50.62
C SER A 30 -21.28 -68.92 -50.16
N GLY A 31 -21.68 -68.77 -48.89
CA GLY A 31 -22.95 -69.25 -48.35
C GLY A 31 -24.17 -68.63 -49.03
N LEU A 32 -24.14 -67.34 -49.39
CA LEU A 32 -25.21 -66.67 -50.13
C LEU A 32 -25.27 -67.12 -51.60
N ARG A 33 -24.12 -67.29 -52.26
CA ARG A 33 -24.04 -67.87 -53.62
C ARG A 33 -24.56 -69.31 -53.66
N ALA A 34 -24.23 -70.13 -52.66
CA ALA A 34 -24.74 -71.50 -52.53
C ALA A 34 -26.26 -71.57 -52.33
N ARG A 35 -26.88 -70.49 -51.82
CA ARG A 35 -28.34 -70.33 -51.71
C ARG A 35 -29.01 -69.83 -53.00
N GLY A 36 -28.26 -69.65 -54.09
CA GLY A 36 -28.79 -69.22 -55.39
C GLY A 36 -28.87 -67.70 -55.59
N VAL A 37 -28.22 -66.89 -54.74
CA VAL A 37 -28.16 -65.43 -54.89
C VAL A 37 -26.88 -65.02 -55.63
N THR A 38 -27.02 -64.21 -56.67
CA THR A 38 -25.86 -63.62 -57.37
C THR A 38 -25.25 -62.54 -56.50
N VAL A 39 -24.10 -62.83 -55.87
CA VAL A 39 -23.36 -61.84 -55.08
C VAL A 39 -22.09 -61.43 -55.83
N GLU A 40 -21.98 -60.14 -56.16
CA GLU A 40 -20.78 -59.53 -56.76
C GLU A 40 -20.07 -58.64 -55.72
N VAL A 41 -18.75 -58.50 -55.82
CA VAL A 41 -17.96 -57.65 -54.92
C VAL A 41 -17.16 -56.64 -55.75
N GLU A 42 -17.43 -55.36 -55.53
CA GLU A 42 -16.90 -54.25 -56.32
C GLU A 42 -15.93 -53.38 -55.54
N LEU A 43 -14.73 -53.20 -56.12
CA LEU A 43 -13.68 -52.36 -55.57
C LEU A 43 -13.69 -50.97 -56.22
N ALA A 44 -14.76 -50.22 -55.98
CA ALA A 44 -14.91 -48.83 -56.41
C ALA A 44 -14.96 -47.91 -55.18
N ASP A 45 -14.06 -46.92 -55.09
CA ASP A 45 -14.16 -45.89 -54.06
C ASP A 45 -15.33 -44.96 -54.38
N ILE A 46 -16.33 -44.96 -53.51
CA ILE A 46 -17.54 -44.15 -53.65
C ILE A 46 -17.29 -42.63 -53.59
N THR A 47 -16.09 -42.22 -53.17
CA THR A 47 -15.64 -40.83 -53.24
C THR A 47 -15.11 -40.42 -54.62
N ASP A 48 -14.87 -41.36 -55.54
CA ASP A 48 -14.62 -41.11 -56.97
C ASP A 48 -15.93 -41.22 -57.76
N THR A 49 -16.45 -40.10 -58.26
CA THR A 49 -17.67 -40.05 -59.07
C THR A 49 -17.57 -41.00 -60.28
N ALA A 50 -16.42 -41.03 -60.96
CA ALA A 50 -16.25 -41.85 -62.16
C ALA A 50 -16.16 -43.35 -61.82
N ALA A 51 -15.75 -43.72 -60.61
CA ALA A 51 -15.82 -45.11 -60.14
C ALA A 51 -17.26 -45.52 -59.82
N VAL A 52 -18.06 -44.64 -59.21
CA VAL A 52 -19.49 -44.87 -58.97
C VAL A 52 -20.27 -45.01 -60.28
N ASP A 53 -20.04 -44.12 -61.24
CA ASP A 53 -20.71 -44.14 -62.55
C ASP A 53 -20.37 -45.45 -63.29
N ARG A 54 -19.08 -45.82 -63.40
CA ARG A 54 -18.65 -47.09 -64.03
C ARG A 54 -19.23 -48.34 -63.35
N MET A 55 -19.37 -48.33 -62.03
CA MET A 55 -19.97 -49.43 -61.27
C MET A 55 -21.44 -49.58 -61.63
N LEU A 56 -22.21 -48.48 -61.60
CA LEU A 56 -23.65 -48.49 -61.89
C LEU A 56 -23.95 -48.81 -63.37
N ASP A 57 -23.17 -48.27 -64.31
CA ASP A 57 -23.25 -48.60 -65.74
C ASP A 57 -23.05 -50.10 -66.01
N ARG A 58 -22.22 -50.78 -65.20
CA ARG A 58 -22.04 -52.23 -65.31
C ARG A 58 -23.22 -52.99 -64.70
N VAL A 59 -23.71 -52.55 -63.54
CA VAL A 59 -24.90 -53.14 -62.89
C VAL A 59 -26.09 -53.13 -63.85
N ASP A 60 -26.37 -52.00 -64.51
CA ASP A 60 -27.48 -51.87 -65.46
C ASP A 60 -27.32 -52.73 -66.74
N ARG A 61 -26.09 -53.16 -67.07
CA ARG A 61 -25.79 -54.03 -68.22
C ARG A 61 -25.85 -55.51 -67.91
N GLU A 62 -25.42 -55.91 -66.72
CA GLU A 62 -25.07 -57.30 -66.39
C GLU A 62 -25.97 -57.93 -65.33
N LEU A 63 -26.71 -57.11 -64.56
CA LEU A 63 -27.60 -57.54 -63.48
C LEU A 63 -29.05 -57.07 -63.73
N PRO A 64 -30.03 -57.59 -62.98
CA PRO A 64 -31.39 -57.04 -62.98
C PRO A 64 -31.41 -55.56 -62.55
N PRO A 65 -32.45 -54.78 -62.94
CA PRO A 65 -32.57 -53.37 -62.57
C PRO A 65 -32.35 -53.12 -61.08
N LEU A 66 -31.57 -52.08 -60.77
CA LEU A 66 -31.20 -51.73 -59.40
C LEU A 66 -32.44 -51.32 -58.59
N ALA A 67 -32.96 -52.22 -57.76
CA ALA A 67 -34.13 -51.96 -56.91
C ALA A 67 -33.82 -51.09 -55.67
N GLY A 68 -32.56 -51.01 -55.22
CA GLY A 68 -32.24 -50.16 -54.09
C GLY A 68 -30.77 -50.07 -53.69
N VAL A 69 -30.47 -49.05 -52.89
CA VAL A 69 -29.11 -48.70 -52.43
C VAL A 69 -29.10 -48.65 -50.90
N ILE A 70 -28.06 -49.22 -50.29
CA ILE A 70 -27.78 -49.06 -48.86
C ILE A 70 -26.36 -48.53 -48.70
N HIS A 71 -26.23 -47.31 -48.20
CA HIS A 71 -24.95 -46.67 -47.92
C HIS A 71 -24.59 -46.86 -46.45
N SER A 72 -23.72 -47.84 -46.16
CA SER A 72 -23.32 -48.23 -44.80
C SER A 72 -21.83 -47.99 -44.51
N VAL A 73 -21.30 -46.84 -44.93
CA VAL A 73 -19.88 -46.47 -44.73
C VAL A 73 -19.69 -45.79 -43.37
N GLY A 74 -18.61 -46.16 -42.68
CA GLY A 74 -18.13 -45.53 -41.44
C GLY A 74 -16.61 -45.45 -41.44
N VAL A 75 -16.09 -44.33 -40.93
CA VAL A 75 -14.69 -44.10 -40.55
C VAL A 75 -14.71 -43.16 -39.35
N LEU A 76 -13.93 -43.44 -38.31
CA LEU A 76 -13.80 -42.59 -37.11
C LEU A 76 -12.39 -41.98 -36.97
N SER A 77 -12.31 -40.73 -36.50
CA SER A 77 -11.05 -40.00 -36.25
C SER A 77 -11.27 -38.96 -35.15
N ASP A 78 -11.51 -39.46 -33.94
CA ASP A 78 -11.99 -38.68 -32.80
C ASP A 78 -10.88 -37.81 -32.17
N GLY A 79 -11.27 -36.62 -31.73
CA GLY A 79 -10.39 -35.63 -31.11
C GLY A 79 -11.15 -34.34 -30.78
N ALA A 80 -10.75 -33.66 -29.70
CA ALA A 80 -11.24 -32.32 -29.37
C ALA A 80 -11.06 -31.36 -30.55
N LEU A 81 -11.93 -30.35 -30.70
CA LEU A 81 -11.96 -29.49 -31.89
C LEU A 81 -10.61 -28.81 -32.18
N THR A 82 -9.87 -28.41 -31.15
CA THR A 82 -8.51 -27.85 -31.21
C THR A 82 -7.44 -28.84 -31.67
N ASN A 83 -7.70 -30.15 -31.56
CA ASN A 83 -6.83 -31.26 -31.94
C ASN A 83 -7.31 -31.98 -33.22
N GLN A 84 -8.27 -31.40 -33.95
CA GLN A 84 -8.66 -31.86 -35.27
C GLN A 84 -7.81 -31.18 -36.34
N SER A 85 -7.56 -31.90 -37.44
CA SER A 85 -6.90 -31.35 -38.64
C SER A 85 -7.81 -31.53 -39.86
N TRP A 86 -7.52 -30.81 -40.94
CA TRP A 86 -8.34 -30.90 -42.15
C TRP A 86 -8.30 -32.32 -42.75
N GLU A 87 -7.15 -33.00 -42.70
CA GLU A 87 -6.97 -34.38 -43.16
C GLU A 87 -7.83 -35.37 -42.35
N ARG A 88 -7.97 -35.15 -41.03
CA ARG A 88 -8.87 -35.93 -40.16
C ARG A 88 -10.34 -35.66 -40.46
N PHE A 89 -10.68 -34.43 -40.88
CA PHE A 89 -12.01 -34.12 -41.38
C PHE A 89 -12.28 -34.82 -42.72
N GLU A 90 -11.39 -34.69 -43.71
CA GLU A 90 -11.53 -35.36 -45.02
C GLU A 90 -11.71 -36.87 -44.88
N GLN A 91 -10.89 -37.53 -44.04
CA GLN A 91 -10.95 -38.96 -43.78
C GLN A 91 -12.34 -39.45 -43.29
N VAL A 92 -13.04 -38.63 -42.51
CA VAL A 92 -14.35 -38.97 -41.90
C VAL A 92 -15.52 -38.44 -42.74
N LEU A 93 -15.41 -37.24 -43.31
CA LEU A 93 -16.48 -36.60 -44.08
C LEU A 93 -16.62 -37.17 -45.48
N TRP A 94 -15.55 -37.27 -46.28
CA TRP A 94 -15.66 -37.63 -47.71
C TRP A 94 -16.42 -38.94 -47.97
N PRO A 95 -16.17 -40.05 -47.24
CA PRO A 95 -16.87 -41.30 -47.49
C PRO A 95 -18.38 -41.22 -47.24
N LYS A 96 -18.85 -40.34 -46.34
CA LYS A 96 -20.29 -40.12 -46.07
C LYS A 96 -20.87 -39.02 -46.96
N VAL A 97 -20.21 -37.87 -47.04
CA VAL A 97 -20.70 -36.65 -47.69
C VAL A 97 -20.62 -36.76 -49.21
N LEU A 98 -19.42 -36.78 -49.79
CA LEU A 98 -19.26 -36.95 -51.25
C LEU A 98 -19.81 -38.30 -51.70
N GLY A 99 -19.57 -39.35 -50.91
CA GLY A 99 -20.04 -40.70 -51.17
C GLY A 99 -21.54 -40.82 -51.39
N ALA A 100 -22.34 -40.39 -50.41
CA ALA A 100 -23.79 -40.42 -50.55
C ALA A 100 -24.30 -39.41 -51.58
N TRP A 101 -23.61 -38.28 -51.79
CA TRP A 101 -23.94 -37.31 -52.83
C TRP A 101 -23.73 -37.87 -54.26
N HIS A 102 -22.65 -38.61 -54.52
CA HIS A 102 -22.42 -39.30 -55.79
C HIS A 102 -23.48 -40.35 -56.06
N LEU A 103 -23.75 -41.21 -55.07
CA LEU A 103 -24.84 -42.19 -55.16
C LEU A 103 -26.19 -41.52 -55.38
N HIS A 104 -26.45 -40.36 -54.76
CA HIS A 104 -27.67 -39.60 -54.99
C HIS A 104 -27.76 -39.08 -56.43
N ARG A 105 -26.74 -38.35 -56.91
CA ARG A 105 -26.69 -37.80 -58.27
C ARG A 105 -26.82 -38.89 -59.34
N ALA A 106 -26.10 -40.00 -59.19
CA ALA A 106 -26.13 -41.08 -60.15
C ALA A 106 -27.50 -41.77 -60.21
N THR A 107 -28.25 -41.80 -59.10
CA THR A 107 -29.56 -42.49 -59.00
C THR A 107 -30.77 -41.55 -59.09
N LEU A 108 -30.63 -40.36 -59.69
CA LEU A 108 -31.75 -39.43 -59.89
C LEU A 108 -32.82 -40.01 -60.83
N ASP A 109 -32.39 -40.62 -61.93
CA ASP A 109 -33.28 -41.15 -62.98
C ASP A 109 -33.62 -42.65 -62.81
N ARG A 110 -33.34 -43.22 -61.62
CA ARG A 110 -33.62 -44.64 -61.32
C ARG A 110 -34.79 -44.76 -60.33
N ASP A 111 -35.79 -45.57 -60.69
CA ASP A 111 -36.93 -45.91 -59.85
C ASP A 111 -36.51 -46.93 -58.78
N LEU A 112 -36.07 -46.43 -57.63
CA LEU A 112 -35.57 -47.25 -56.51
C LEU A 112 -36.69 -47.47 -55.48
N ASP A 113 -36.94 -48.73 -55.12
CA ASP A 113 -37.79 -49.11 -53.98
C ASP A 113 -37.19 -48.61 -52.64
N MET A 114 -35.86 -48.50 -52.55
CA MET A 114 -35.16 -48.15 -51.31
C MET A 114 -33.85 -47.39 -51.57
N PHE A 115 -33.63 -46.28 -50.84
CA PHE A 115 -32.33 -45.62 -50.73
C PHE A 115 -32.05 -45.30 -49.25
N CYS A 116 -31.31 -46.17 -48.58
CA CYS A 116 -31.08 -46.10 -47.13
C CYS A 116 -29.66 -45.63 -46.80
N LEU A 117 -29.56 -44.60 -45.96
CA LEU A 117 -28.31 -44.05 -45.44
C LEU A 117 -28.13 -44.48 -43.97
N PHE A 118 -26.98 -45.08 -43.63
CA PHE A 118 -26.65 -45.39 -42.24
C PHE A 118 -25.94 -44.19 -41.61
N SER A 119 -26.72 -43.41 -40.87
CA SER A 119 -26.28 -42.29 -40.07
C SER A 119 -25.91 -42.76 -38.65
N SER A 120 -25.61 -41.84 -37.75
CA SER A 120 -25.26 -42.09 -36.35
C SER A 120 -26.03 -41.15 -35.43
N ARG A 121 -26.43 -41.63 -34.25
CA ARG A 121 -27.09 -40.80 -33.22
C ARG A 121 -26.29 -39.52 -32.88
N VAL A 122 -24.97 -39.55 -33.11
CA VAL A 122 -24.02 -38.44 -32.89
C VAL A 122 -24.29 -37.26 -33.83
N GLY A 123 -24.85 -37.50 -35.02
CA GLY A 123 -25.30 -36.42 -35.92
C GLY A 123 -26.56 -35.69 -35.43
N VAL A 124 -27.31 -36.30 -34.49
CA VAL A 124 -28.57 -35.76 -33.95
C VAL A 124 -28.39 -35.17 -32.54
N MET A 125 -27.62 -35.83 -31.67
CA MET A 125 -27.43 -35.44 -30.27
C MET A 125 -26.02 -34.91 -29.94
N GLY A 126 -25.09 -34.96 -30.88
CA GLY A 126 -23.67 -34.66 -30.63
C GLY A 126 -22.95 -35.72 -29.78
N ASN A 127 -21.63 -35.57 -29.66
CA ASN A 127 -20.76 -36.31 -28.73
C ASN A 127 -19.41 -35.58 -28.61
N PRO A 128 -18.88 -35.30 -27.40
CA PRO A 128 -17.59 -34.63 -27.23
C PRO A 128 -16.45 -35.34 -27.97
N GLY A 129 -15.67 -34.56 -28.73
CA GLY A 129 -14.55 -35.06 -29.54
C GLY A 129 -14.93 -35.69 -30.88
N GLN A 130 -16.20 -35.66 -31.30
CA GLN A 130 -16.66 -36.24 -32.57
C GLN A 130 -17.25 -35.20 -33.55
N SER A 131 -16.71 -33.98 -33.59
CA SER A 131 -17.25 -32.88 -34.42
C SER A 131 -17.24 -33.19 -35.93
N ASN A 132 -16.20 -33.86 -36.43
CA ASN A 132 -16.12 -34.37 -37.80
C ASN A 132 -17.19 -35.44 -38.08
N HIS A 133 -17.33 -36.45 -37.22
CA HIS A 133 -18.31 -37.52 -37.38
C HIS A 133 -19.77 -37.02 -37.22
N ALA A 134 -20.04 -36.12 -36.27
CA ALA A 134 -21.35 -35.47 -36.14
C ALA A 134 -21.75 -34.76 -37.43
N SER A 135 -20.86 -33.92 -37.97
CA SER A 135 -21.09 -33.17 -39.22
C SER A 135 -21.33 -34.11 -40.42
N ALA A 136 -20.55 -35.18 -40.54
CA ALA A 136 -20.66 -36.15 -41.62
C ALA A 136 -21.99 -36.93 -41.61
N ASN A 137 -22.54 -37.23 -40.42
CA ASN A 137 -23.81 -37.94 -40.29
C ASN A 137 -25.02 -37.00 -40.41
N ALA A 138 -24.95 -35.78 -39.88
CA ALA A 138 -25.99 -34.77 -40.07
C ALA A 138 -26.24 -34.47 -41.56
N PHE A 139 -25.20 -34.49 -42.40
CA PHE A 139 -25.36 -34.41 -43.86
C PHE A 139 -26.18 -35.57 -44.45
N LEU A 140 -25.98 -36.81 -43.98
CA LEU A 140 -26.76 -37.97 -44.43
C LEU A 140 -28.24 -37.83 -44.06
N ASP A 141 -28.54 -37.36 -42.85
CA ASP A 141 -29.91 -37.14 -42.38
C ASP A 141 -30.64 -36.05 -43.20
N GLN A 142 -29.91 -35.02 -43.63
CA GLN A 142 -30.47 -34.00 -44.53
C GLN A 142 -30.56 -34.46 -45.99
N LEU A 143 -29.64 -35.31 -46.46
CA LEU A 143 -29.70 -35.86 -47.82
C LEU A 143 -30.89 -36.81 -48.01
N ALA A 144 -31.27 -37.58 -47.00
CA ALA A 144 -32.51 -38.36 -47.03
C ALA A 144 -33.74 -37.45 -47.16
N GLY A 145 -33.80 -36.37 -46.39
CA GLY A 145 -34.83 -35.32 -46.52
C GLY A 145 -34.86 -34.68 -47.90
N HIS A 146 -33.70 -34.35 -48.47
CA HIS A 146 -33.58 -33.78 -49.80
C HIS A 146 -34.12 -34.72 -50.89
N ARG A 147 -33.76 -36.02 -50.86
CA ARG A 147 -34.30 -37.02 -51.79
C ARG A 147 -35.82 -37.15 -51.71
N ARG A 148 -36.38 -37.18 -50.50
CA ARG A 148 -37.84 -37.21 -50.28
C ARG A 148 -38.54 -35.98 -50.83
N ALA A 149 -37.95 -34.78 -50.67
CA ALA A 149 -38.48 -33.55 -51.23
C ALA A 149 -38.49 -33.53 -52.78
N LEU A 150 -37.63 -34.33 -53.42
CA LEU A 150 -37.63 -34.57 -54.87
C LEU A 150 -38.58 -35.71 -55.31
N GLY A 151 -39.35 -36.30 -54.39
CA GLY A 151 -40.21 -37.45 -54.66
C GLY A 151 -39.48 -38.79 -54.82
N LEU A 152 -38.17 -38.83 -54.56
CA LEU A 152 -37.34 -40.03 -54.66
C LEU A 152 -37.32 -40.80 -53.34
N ALA A 153 -37.11 -42.12 -53.40
CA ALA A 153 -36.82 -42.91 -52.21
C ALA A 153 -35.63 -42.34 -51.44
N GLY A 154 -35.75 -42.24 -50.11
CA GLY A 154 -34.75 -41.69 -49.21
C GLY A 154 -35.10 -41.91 -47.75
N GLN A 155 -34.22 -42.59 -47.02
CA GLN A 155 -34.34 -42.83 -45.58
C GLN A 155 -32.96 -42.77 -44.93
N ALA A 156 -32.80 -42.05 -43.83
CA ALA A 156 -31.62 -42.12 -42.97
C ALA A 156 -31.97 -42.76 -41.62
N ILE A 157 -31.15 -43.72 -41.20
CA ILE A 157 -31.27 -44.36 -39.89
C ILE A 157 -30.02 -44.02 -39.08
N ALA A 158 -30.20 -43.20 -38.03
CA ALA A 158 -29.18 -42.76 -37.11
C ALA A 158 -28.98 -43.81 -36.00
N TRP A 159 -27.94 -44.63 -36.15
CA TRP A 159 -27.70 -45.75 -35.24
C TRP A 159 -26.94 -45.35 -33.98
N GLY A 160 -27.30 -45.99 -32.86
CA GLY A 160 -26.47 -46.13 -31.66
C GLY A 160 -25.39 -47.22 -31.83
N ALA A 161 -24.72 -47.57 -30.74
CA ALA A 161 -23.55 -48.45 -30.77
C ALA A 161 -23.93 -49.95 -30.81
N TRP A 162 -23.32 -50.70 -31.73
CA TRP A 162 -23.58 -52.12 -32.01
C TRP A 162 -22.62 -53.03 -31.22
N SER A 163 -23.12 -54.08 -30.56
CA SER A 163 -22.33 -54.86 -29.58
C SER A 163 -21.16 -55.67 -30.15
N GLU A 164 -21.20 -56.02 -31.44
CA GLU A 164 -20.43 -57.14 -32.03
C GLU A 164 -19.83 -56.85 -33.43
N ILE A 165 -20.23 -55.77 -34.13
CA ILE A 165 -19.86 -55.53 -35.54
C ILE A 165 -19.61 -54.03 -35.80
N GLY A 166 -18.56 -53.72 -36.56
CA GLY A 166 -18.20 -52.36 -37.02
C GLY A 166 -17.23 -51.63 -36.08
N GLU A 167 -16.74 -50.46 -36.49
CA GLU A 167 -15.69 -49.71 -35.76
C GLU A 167 -16.06 -49.38 -34.30
N ALA A 168 -17.35 -49.26 -33.98
CA ALA A 168 -17.83 -49.07 -32.61
C ALA A 168 -17.63 -50.32 -31.71
N ALA A 169 -17.57 -51.52 -32.28
CA ALA A 169 -17.22 -52.75 -31.57
C ALA A 169 -15.70 -52.96 -31.45
N GLU A 170 -14.90 -52.34 -32.33
CA GLU A 170 -13.44 -52.33 -32.24
C GLU A 170 -12.92 -51.37 -31.15
N GLN A 171 -13.71 -50.34 -30.79
CA GLN A 171 -13.41 -49.40 -29.70
C GLN A 171 -14.27 -49.63 -28.43
N ARG A 172 -14.76 -50.86 -28.23
CA ARG A 172 -15.80 -51.23 -27.25
C ARG A 172 -15.54 -50.71 -25.82
N GLU A 173 -14.35 -50.96 -25.27
CA GLU A 173 -13.99 -50.54 -23.90
C GLU A 173 -14.03 -49.01 -23.72
N ARG A 174 -13.59 -48.26 -24.75
CA ARG A 174 -13.54 -46.79 -24.74
C ARG A 174 -14.93 -46.16 -24.89
N ILE A 175 -15.88 -46.87 -25.47
CA ILE A 175 -17.26 -46.42 -25.72
C ILE A 175 -18.19 -46.79 -24.54
N ASP A 176 -17.95 -47.89 -23.84
CA ASP A 176 -18.91 -48.41 -22.84
C ASP A 176 -19.05 -47.52 -21.59
N GLN A 177 -17.93 -47.03 -21.07
CA GLN A 177 -17.88 -46.19 -19.85
C GLN A 177 -18.68 -44.90 -20.00
N ARG A 178 -18.53 -44.20 -21.14
CA ARG A 178 -19.20 -42.91 -21.40
C ARG A 178 -20.65 -43.06 -21.82
N ARG A 179 -21.02 -44.18 -22.45
CA ARG A 179 -22.39 -44.40 -22.95
C ARG A 179 -23.33 -44.86 -21.84
N SER A 180 -22.85 -45.68 -20.90
CA SER A 180 -23.66 -46.19 -19.79
C SER A 180 -24.02 -45.09 -18.78
N ALA A 181 -23.15 -44.08 -18.61
CA ALA A 181 -23.38 -42.90 -17.77
C ALA A 181 -24.46 -41.91 -18.27
N LEU A 182 -25.07 -42.18 -19.43
CA LEU A 182 -26.26 -41.48 -19.96
C LEU A 182 -27.35 -42.51 -20.32
N GLY A 183 -27.39 -43.64 -19.61
CA GLY A 183 -28.34 -44.74 -19.81
C GLY A 183 -28.20 -45.54 -21.11
N GLY A 184 -27.32 -45.17 -22.04
CA GLY A 184 -27.22 -45.86 -23.33
C GLY A 184 -26.73 -47.31 -23.18
N ARG A 185 -27.39 -48.25 -23.85
CA ARG A 185 -27.08 -49.69 -23.87
C ARG A 185 -26.59 -50.15 -25.26
N TRP A 186 -25.79 -51.22 -25.34
CA TRP A 186 -25.47 -51.86 -26.63
C TRP A 186 -26.70 -52.59 -27.17
N PHE A 187 -26.90 -52.60 -28.48
CA PHE A 187 -27.82 -53.53 -29.13
C PHE A 187 -27.08 -54.46 -30.10
N THR A 188 -27.56 -55.70 -30.16
CA THR A 188 -26.97 -56.78 -30.97
C THR A 188 -27.24 -56.60 -32.46
N PRO A 189 -26.41 -57.17 -33.35
CA PRO A 189 -26.70 -57.24 -34.78
C PRO A 189 -28.09 -57.83 -35.08
N ARG A 190 -28.56 -58.79 -34.26
CA ARG A 190 -29.91 -59.35 -34.37
C ARG A 190 -31.01 -58.35 -34.02
N GLN A 191 -30.80 -57.47 -33.03
CA GLN A 191 -31.70 -56.36 -32.72
C GLN A 191 -31.65 -55.29 -33.82
N GLY A 192 -30.45 -54.94 -34.31
CA GLY A 192 -30.25 -53.96 -35.38
C GLY A 192 -30.94 -54.37 -36.69
N ILE A 193 -30.84 -55.64 -37.11
CA ILE A 193 -31.54 -56.15 -38.30
C ILE A 193 -33.06 -56.18 -38.12
N ARG A 194 -33.57 -56.46 -36.90
CA ARG A 194 -35.02 -56.37 -36.62
C ARG A 194 -35.54 -54.92 -36.66
N ALA A 195 -34.75 -53.97 -36.15
CA ALA A 195 -35.08 -52.55 -36.24
C ALA A 195 -35.03 -52.06 -37.70
N PHE A 196 -33.97 -52.44 -38.44
CA PHE A 196 -33.82 -52.15 -39.86
C PHE A 196 -35.03 -52.65 -40.66
N GLU A 197 -35.40 -53.92 -40.51
CA GLU A 197 -36.58 -54.51 -41.16
C GLU A 197 -37.87 -53.73 -40.91
N ARG A 198 -38.08 -53.24 -39.68
CA ARG A 198 -39.26 -52.47 -39.33
C ARG A 198 -39.24 -51.08 -39.97
N LEU A 199 -38.10 -50.39 -39.93
CA LEU A 199 -37.97 -49.02 -40.42
C LEU A 199 -38.03 -48.91 -41.94
N VAL A 200 -37.42 -49.83 -42.69
CA VAL A 200 -37.49 -49.83 -44.17
C VAL A 200 -38.89 -50.18 -44.71
N ARG A 201 -39.81 -50.60 -43.84
CA ARG A 201 -41.24 -50.81 -44.15
C ARG A 201 -42.13 -49.66 -43.69
N GLN A 202 -41.57 -48.66 -43.01
CA GLN A 202 -42.29 -47.49 -42.55
C GLN A 202 -41.96 -46.30 -43.44
N ASP A 203 -42.96 -45.47 -43.72
CA ASP A 203 -42.80 -44.27 -44.54
C ASP A 203 -42.19 -43.11 -43.74
N VAL A 204 -40.98 -43.34 -43.21
CA VAL A 204 -40.23 -42.40 -42.38
C VAL A 204 -38.96 -41.96 -43.10
N THR A 205 -38.65 -40.66 -43.03
CA THR A 205 -37.49 -40.06 -43.68
C THR A 205 -36.23 -40.20 -42.81
N ASN A 206 -36.32 -39.81 -41.54
CA ASN A 206 -35.22 -39.89 -40.58
C ASN A 206 -35.68 -40.66 -39.34
N SER A 207 -34.81 -41.48 -38.76
CA SER A 207 -35.14 -42.28 -37.58
C SER A 207 -33.91 -42.56 -36.73
N VAL A 208 -34.01 -42.45 -35.41
CA VAL A 208 -32.93 -42.78 -34.48
C VAL A 208 -33.18 -44.17 -33.88
N VAL A 209 -32.17 -45.04 -33.86
CA VAL A 209 -32.24 -46.34 -33.20
C VAL A 209 -31.15 -46.45 -32.14
N MET A 210 -31.56 -46.44 -30.87
CA MET A 210 -30.70 -46.67 -29.73
C MET A 210 -31.40 -47.55 -28.71
N ALA A 211 -30.62 -48.31 -27.94
CA ALA A 211 -31.09 -48.92 -26.71
C ALA A 211 -30.71 -47.98 -25.56
N MET A 212 -31.65 -47.69 -24.66
CA MET A 212 -31.47 -46.72 -23.59
C MET A 212 -32.19 -47.19 -22.33
N ASP A 213 -31.60 -46.83 -21.19
CA ASP A 213 -32.13 -46.92 -19.84
C ASP A 213 -32.64 -45.52 -19.50
N TRP A 214 -33.96 -45.35 -19.52
CA TRP A 214 -34.58 -44.02 -19.41
C TRP A 214 -34.49 -43.47 -17.99
N SER A 215 -34.52 -44.33 -16.98
CA SER A 215 -34.25 -44.00 -15.57
C SER A 215 -32.87 -43.34 -15.39
N VAL A 216 -31.81 -43.96 -15.91
CA VAL A 216 -30.44 -43.41 -15.82
C VAL A 216 -30.26 -42.16 -16.71
N PHE A 217 -31.04 -42.02 -17.78
CA PHE A 217 -31.03 -40.81 -18.60
C PHE A 217 -31.73 -39.62 -17.92
N GLU A 218 -32.83 -39.87 -17.19
CA GLU A 218 -33.60 -38.84 -16.48
C GLU A 218 -32.85 -38.29 -15.26
N GLU A 219 -32.12 -39.11 -14.51
CA GLU A 219 -31.27 -38.64 -13.40
C GLU A 219 -30.02 -37.85 -13.87
N ALA A 220 -29.64 -37.96 -15.15
CA ALA A 220 -28.36 -37.45 -15.67
C ALA A 220 -28.48 -36.16 -16.51
N VAL A 221 -29.66 -35.55 -16.63
CA VAL A 221 -29.92 -34.39 -17.50
C VAL A 221 -30.88 -33.40 -16.82
N GLU A 222 -30.37 -32.26 -16.35
CA GLU A 222 -31.17 -31.25 -15.61
C GLU A 222 -32.13 -30.42 -16.50
N GLU A 223 -31.80 -30.17 -17.78
CA GLU A 223 -32.72 -29.54 -18.74
C GLU A 223 -33.11 -30.52 -19.87
N ARG A 224 -34.40 -30.84 -19.95
CA ARG A 224 -34.95 -31.77 -20.95
C ARG A 224 -34.88 -31.15 -22.36
N PRO A 225 -34.28 -31.83 -23.36
CA PRO A 225 -34.42 -31.41 -24.75
C PRO A 225 -35.89 -31.49 -25.17
N PRO A 226 -36.48 -30.45 -25.81
CA PRO A 226 -37.92 -30.43 -26.15
C PRO A 226 -38.43 -31.60 -27.02
N LEU A 227 -37.51 -32.32 -27.67
CA LEU A 227 -37.79 -33.52 -28.46
C LEU A 227 -38.14 -34.76 -27.59
N LEU A 228 -37.85 -34.73 -26.29
CA LEU A 228 -38.01 -35.86 -25.36
C LEU A 228 -39.10 -35.64 -24.30
N ASP A 229 -39.71 -34.46 -24.22
CA ASP A 229 -40.76 -34.17 -23.24
C ASP A 229 -42.00 -35.07 -23.41
N GLU A 230 -42.43 -35.34 -24.65
CA GLU A 230 -43.53 -36.31 -24.93
C GLU A 230 -43.14 -37.77 -24.64
N LEU A 231 -41.85 -38.09 -24.53
CA LEU A 231 -41.36 -39.46 -24.36
C LEU A 231 -41.23 -39.85 -22.87
N LEU A 232 -41.08 -38.86 -21.99
CA LEU A 232 -40.91 -39.02 -20.54
C LEU A 232 -42.18 -38.70 -19.74
N SER A 233 -43.30 -38.41 -20.41
CA SER A 233 -44.56 -37.98 -19.79
C SER A 233 -45.59 -39.09 -19.57
N THR A 234 -45.16 -40.35 -19.36
CA THR A 234 -46.07 -41.49 -19.10
C THR A 234 -45.60 -42.39 -17.96
N ASP A 235 -46.36 -42.31 -16.87
CA ASP A 235 -46.57 -43.24 -15.75
C ASP A 235 -45.39 -43.94 -15.07
N SER A 236 -45.24 -43.61 -13.78
CA SER A 236 -44.46 -44.34 -12.78
C SER A 236 -45.27 -45.52 -12.22
N GLU A 237 -44.68 -46.72 -12.20
CA GLU A 237 -45.06 -47.81 -11.28
C GLU A 237 -43.78 -48.54 -10.80
N ASP A 238 -43.88 -49.16 -9.61
CA ASP A 238 -42.74 -49.49 -8.73
C ASP A 238 -41.78 -50.60 -9.19
N GLY A 239 -40.56 -50.59 -8.61
CA GLY A 239 -39.61 -51.70 -8.68
C GLY A 239 -38.39 -51.53 -7.78
N GLU A 240 -38.44 -52.07 -6.56
CA GLU A 240 -37.28 -52.21 -5.66
C GLU A 240 -36.24 -53.20 -6.24
N ASP A 241 -34.95 -52.83 -6.28
CA ASP A 241 -33.86 -53.66 -5.71
C ASP A 241 -32.54 -52.88 -5.54
N ALA A 242 -31.62 -53.38 -4.71
CA ALA A 242 -30.65 -52.54 -3.98
C ALA A 242 -29.16 -52.58 -4.43
N SER A 243 -28.43 -51.49 -4.12
CA SER A 243 -27.00 -51.36 -3.66
C SER A 243 -26.34 -50.08 -4.22
N ALA A 244 -25.52 -49.29 -3.51
CA ALA A 244 -25.03 -49.33 -2.12
C ALA A 244 -24.95 -47.90 -1.51
N THR A 245 -24.84 -47.79 -0.18
CA THR A 245 -25.17 -46.57 0.60
C THR A 245 -23.95 -45.69 0.95
N PRO A 246 -24.05 -44.34 0.98
CA PRO A 246 -22.98 -43.41 1.38
C PRO A 246 -22.48 -43.48 2.85
N LYS A 247 -22.79 -44.55 3.60
CA LYS A 247 -22.36 -44.71 5.01
C LYS A 247 -20.96 -45.34 5.19
N ASP A 248 -20.35 -45.82 4.12
CA ASP A 248 -19.13 -46.64 4.20
C ASP A 248 -17.88 -45.79 4.50
N VAL A 249 -17.65 -44.69 3.75
CA VAL A 249 -16.43 -43.86 3.84
C VAL A 249 -16.28 -43.19 5.22
N LEU A 250 -17.35 -42.62 5.79
CA LEU A 250 -17.32 -42.02 7.14
C LEU A 250 -17.02 -43.07 8.23
N SER A 251 -17.54 -44.30 8.08
CA SER A 251 -17.28 -45.40 9.01
C SER A 251 -15.81 -45.86 8.93
N GLN A 252 -15.30 -46.02 7.72
CA GLN A 252 -13.89 -46.39 7.46
C GLN A 252 -12.93 -45.31 7.96
N LEU A 253 -13.24 -44.01 7.81
CA LEU A 253 -12.43 -42.92 8.34
C LEU A 253 -12.37 -42.92 9.88
N GLY A 254 -13.46 -43.26 10.55
CA GLY A 254 -13.51 -43.41 12.01
C GLY A 254 -12.56 -44.51 12.52
N GLU A 255 -12.48 -45.64 11.82
CA GLU A 255 -11.65 -46.80 12.17
C GLU A 255 -10.19 -46.71 11.68
N THR A 256 -9.90 -45.86 10.68
CA THR A 256 -8.57 -45.73 10.08
C THR A 256 -7.63 -44.87 10.93
N PRO A 257 -6.37 -45.31 11.20
CA PRO A 257 -5.37 -44.49 11.90
C PRO A 257 -5.08 -43.17 11.17
N THR A 258 -4.83 -42.10 11.93
CA THR A 258 -4.71 -40.72 11.40
C THR A 258 -3.72 -40.59 10.24
N THR A 259 -2.61 -41.32 10.29
CA THR A 259 -1.55 -41.33 9.25
C THR A 259 -1.93 -42.02 7.94
N ALA A 260 -3.11 -42.63 7.83
CA ALA A 260 -3.60 -43.32 6.64
C ALA A 260 -4.96 -42.78 6.13
N ARG A 261 -5.52 -41.75 6.80
CA ARG A 261 -6.80 -41.13 6.41
C ARG A 261 -6.67 -40.30 5.13
N GLU A 262 -5.55 -39.61 4.95
CA GLU A 262 -5.27 -38.82 3.74
C GLU A 262 -5.21 -39.73 2.50
N ASP A 263 -4.49 -40.85 2.54
CA ASP A 263 -4.44 -41.82 1.43
C ASP A 263 -5.83 -42.36 1.05
N LEU A 264 -6.68 -42.63 2.04
CA LEU A 264 -8.06 -43.09 1.84
C LEU A 264 -8.94 -41.99 1.20
N LEU A 265 -8.78 -40.73 1.63
CA LEU A 265 -9.45 -39.57 1.03
C LEU A 265 -8.93 -39.26 -0.38
N VAL A 266 -7.64 -39.39 -0.64
CA VAL A 266 -7.07 -39.29 -1.99
C VAL A 266 -7.68 -40.35 -2.89
N SER A 267 -7.76 -41.61 -2.44
CA SER A 267 -8.35 -42.70 -3.25
C SER A 267 -9.85 -42.47 -3.50
N PHE A 268 -10.60 -42.00 -2.50
CA PHE A 268 -12.01 -41.63 -2.65
C PHE A 268 -12.21 -40.48 -3.65
N LEU A 269 -11.48 -39.37 -3.49
CA LEU A 269 -11.55 -38.21 -4.37
C LEU A 269 -11.04 -38.51 -5.79
N GLN A 270 -10.05 -39.39 -5.94
CA GLN A 270 -9.67 -39.94 -7.24
C GLN A 270 -10.83 -40.65 -7.92
N GLY A 271 -11.64 -41.42 -7.17
CA GLY A 271 -12.87 -42.04 -7.66
C GLY A 271 -13.93 -41.01 -8.08
N GLU A 272 -14.24 -40.04 -7.23
CA GLU A 272 -15.24 -39.01 -7.53
C GLU A 272 -14.83 -38.10 -8.69
N VAL A 273 -13.57 -37.67 -8.75
CA VAL A 273 -13.05 -36.81 -9.83
C VAL A 273 -12.90 -37.60 -11.13
N GLN A 274 -12.52 -38.90 -11.07
CA GLN A 274 -12.58 -39.78 -12.24
C GLN A 274 -14.01 -39.93 -12.75
N ALA A 275 -15.02 -39.99 -11.87
CA ALA A 275 -16.42 -40.09 -12.24
C ALA A 275 -16.95 -38.79 -12.86
N VAL A 276 -16.71 -37.63 -12.23
CA VAL A 276 -17.11 -36.30 -12.71
C VAL A 276 -16.46 -35.98 -14.06
N LEU A 277 -15.13 -36.14 -14.17
CA LEU A 277 -14.38 -35.83 -15.40
C LEU A 277 -14.39 -36.97 -16.44
N ARG A 278 -14.98 -38.13 -16.11
CA ARG A 278 -15.11 -39.31 -16.98
C ARG A 278 -13.76 -39.75 -17.56
N LEU A 279 -12.75 -39.81 -16.70
CA LEU A 279 -11.36 -40.15 -17.02
C LEU A 279 -11.16 -41.68 -17.11
N PRO A 280 -10.29 -42.17 -18.02
CA PRO A 280 -10.10 -43.61 -18.24
C PRO A 280 -9.41 -44.32 -17.07
N SER A 281 -8.71 -43.58 -16.23
CA SER A 281 -8.10 -44.01 -14.98
C SER A 281 -8.19 -42.87 -13.97
N ALA A 282 -8.04 -43.18 -12.68
CA ALA A 282 -7.84 -42.18 -11.64
C ALA A 282 -6.74 -41.18 -12.06
N PRO A 283 -6.99 -39.86 -12.04
CA PRO A 283 -5.95 -38.87 -12.31
C PRO A 283 -4.89 -38.90 -11.22
N ALA A 284 -3.67 -38.46 -11.54
CA ALA A 284 -2.63 -38.28 -10.53
C ALA A 284 -3.07 -37.18 -9.53
N PRO A 285 -2.86 -37.34 -8.21
CA PRO A 285 -3.48 -36.45 -7.22
C PRO A 285 -3.08 -34.97 -7.30
N THR A 286 -1.98 -34.67 -7.99
CA THR A 286 -1.34 -33.34 -8.08
C THR A 286 -1.56 -32.66 -9.44
N ILE A 287 -2.50 -33.13 -10.27
CA ILE A 287 -2.88 -32.44 -11.50
C ILE A 287 -4.11 -31.58 -11.18
N GLY A 288 -4.07 -30.31 -11.55
CA GLY A 288 -5.14 -29.36 -11.28
C GLY A 288 -6.45 -29.78 -11.93
N PHE A 289 -7.58 -29.54 -11.25
CA PHE A 289 -8.91 -29.89 -11.74
C PHE A 289 -9.21 -29.25 -13.12
N PHE A 290 -8.82 -27.99 -13.32
CA PHE A 290 -9.00 -27.29 -14.59
C PHE A 290 -8.09 -27.84 -15.71
N ASP A 291 -6.86 -28.29 -15.40
CA ASP A 291 -5.98 -28.97 -16.37
C ASP A 291 -6.53 -30.34 -16.79
N LEU A 292 -7.27 -31.01 -15.89
CA LEU A 292 -8.02 -32.23 -16.19
C LEU A 292 -9.33 -31.95 -16.96
N GLY A 293 -9.66 -30.68 -17.23
CA GLY A 293 -10.84 -30.25 -17.98
C GLY A 293 -12.09 -30.01 -17.15
N MET A 294 -11.97 -29.79 -15.84
CA MET A 294 -13.11 -29.43 -14.98
C MET A 294 -13.62 -28.01 -15.32
N ASP A 295 -14.93 -27.90 -15.56
CA ASP A 295 -15.64 -26.63 -15.69
C ASP A 295 -16.47 -26.31 -14.43
N SER A 296 -17.12 -25.13 -14.40
CA SER A 296 -17.92 -24.69 -13.25
C SER A 296 -19.12 -25.59 -12.95
N LEU A 297 -19.68 -26.29 -13.93
CA LEU A 297 -20.79 -27.23 -13.71
C LEU A 297 -20.28 -28.53 -13.08
N MET A 298 -19.15 -29.04 -13.58
CA MET A 298 -18.45 -30.19 -12.99
C MET A 298 -17.96 -29.91 -11.56
N ALA A 299 -17.52 -28.68 -11.27
CA ALA A 299 -17.16 -28.26 -9.92
C ALA A 299 -18.37 -28.31 -8.95
N VAL A 300 -19.55 -27.88 -9.42
CA VAL A 300 -20.82 -27.99 -8.66
C VAL A 300 -21.24 -29.45 -8.52
N GLU A 301 -21.05 -30.30 -9.53
CA GLU A 301 -21.32 -31.75 -9.42
C GLU A 301 -20.42 -32.40 -8.36
N LEU A 302 -19.12 -32.09 -8.35
CA LEU A 302 -18.17 -32.57 -7.34
C LEU A 302 -18.58 -32.09 -5.93
N ARG A 303 -18.88 -30.80 -5.75
CA ARG A 303 -19.41 -30.26 -4.48
C ARG A 303 -20.67 -31.02 -4.02
N ASN A 304 -21.61 -31.28 -4.92
CA ASN A 304 -22.85 -32.00 -4.62
C ASN A 304 -22.63 -33.49 -4.29
N ARG A 305 -21.59 -34.12 -4.86
CA ARG A 305 -21.15 -35.48 -4.48
C ARG A 305 -20.56 -35.49 -3.08
N LEU A 306 -19.68 -34.55 -2.75
CA LEU A 306 -19.07 -34.41 -1.42
C LEU A 306 -20.13 -34.11 -0.34
N ASN A 307 -21.09 -33.22 -0.61
CA ASN A 307 -22.22 -32.94 0.29
C ASN A 307 -23.14 -34.16 0.53
N ARG A 308 -23.23 -35.09 -0.42
CA ARG A 308 -23.94 -36.37 -0.25
C ARG A 308 -23.10 -37.39 0.53
N ALA A 309 -21.80 -37.45 0.28
CA ALA A 309 -20.88 -38.39 0.92
C ALA A 309 -20.59 -38.07 2.40
N PHE A 310 -20.48 -36.78 2.75
CA PHE A 310 -20.17 -36.32 4.12
C PHE A 310 -21.37 -35.65 4.81
N SER A 311 -22.58 -35.96 4.35
CA SER A 311 -23.83 -35.34 4.79
C SER A 311 -24.01 -35.40 6.31
N GLY A 312 -24.12 -34.23 6.95
CA GLY A 312 -24.27 -34.08 8.40
C GLY A 312 -22.96 -33.96 9.18
N THR A 313 -21.80 -34.11 8.54
CA THR A 313 -20.47 -33.92 9.15
C THR A 313 -19.69 -32.78 8.49
N TYR A 314 -19.81 -32.60 7.18
CA TYR A 314 -19.15 -31.55 6.41
C TYR A 314 -20.07 -31.00 5.31
N THR A 315 -19.97 -29.70 5.05
CA THR A 315 -20.69 -29.02 3.96
C THR A 315 -19.66 -28.28 3.09
N ALA A 316 -19.51 -28.75 1.85
CA ALA A 316 -18.63 -28.19 0.84
C ALA A 316 -19.09 -26.79 0.40
N PRO A 317 -18.27 -25.73 0.56
CA PRO A 317 -18.57 -24.39 0.07
C PRO A 317 -18.56 -24.31 -1.46
N ASN A 318 -19.13 -23.22 -1.99
CA ASN A 318 -19.20 -22.96 -3.44
C ASN A 318 -17.83 -22.77 -4.10
N THR A 319 -16.82 -22.39 -3.33
CA THR A 319 -15.47 -22.04 -3.77
C THR A 319 -14.49 -23.22 -3.73
N LEU A 320 -14.90 -24.38 -3.19
CA LEU A 320 -14.04 -25.50 -2.81
C LEU A 320 -13.01 -25.93 -3.88
N VAL A 321 -13.41 -25.98 -5.14
CA VAL A 321 -12.58 -26.42 -6.28
C VAL A 321 -11.54 -25.36 -6.70
N PHE A 322 -11.76 -24.09 -6.35
CA PHE A 322 -10.79 -22.99 -6.53
C PHE A 322 -9.83 -22.89 -5.35
N ASP A 323 -10.31 -23.25 -4.16
CA ASP A 323 -9.59 -23.23 -2.90
C ASP A 323 -8.58 -24.38 -2.77
N TYR A 324 -8.98 -25.58 -3.18
CA TYR A 324 -8.16 -26.78 -3.25
C TYR A 324 -8.16 -27.26 -4.71
N PRO A 325 -7.21 -26.80 -5.54
CA PRO A 325 -7.28 -26.94 -6.99
C PRO A 325 -6.90 -28.34 -7.50
N ASP A 326 -6.51 -29.27 -6.63
CA ASP A 326 -6.20 -30.66 -6.98
C ASP A 326 -6.70 -31.65 -5.90
N ILE A 327 -6.56 -32.95 -6.17
CA ILE A 327 -7.05 -34.00 -5.27
C ILE A 327 -6.24 -34.07 -3.98
N ALA A 328 -4.92 -33.89 -4.05
CA ALA A 328 -4.05 -33.98 -2.88
C ALA A 328 -4.40 -32.90 -1.86
N SER A 329 -4.51 -31.64 -2.30
CA SER A 329 -4.90 -30.51 -1.46
C SER A 329 -6.31 -30.65 -0.89
N LEU A 330 -7.27 -31.15 -1.69
CA LEU A 330 -8.64 -31.38 -1.23
C LEU A 330 -8.74 -32.56 -0.24
N ALA A 331 -7.95 -33.62 -0.43
CA ALA A 331 -7.88 -34.74 0.50
C ALA A 331 -7.32 -34.29 1.87
N THR A 332 -6.24 -33.51 1.87
CA THR A 332 -5.65 -32.94 3.09
C THR A 332 -6.65 -32.04 3.83
N HIS A 333 -7.43 -31.23 3.12
CA HIS A 333 -8.48 -30.41 3.72
C HIS A 333 -9.56 -31.25 4.42
N LEU A 334 -10.15 -32.21 3.71
CA LEU A 334 -11.18 -33.08 4.27
C LEU A 334 -10.65 -33.95 5.42
N ALA A 335 -9.36 -34.31 5.42
CA ALA A 335 -8.72 -35.03 6.51
C ALA A 335 -8.62 -34.21 7.81
N GLY A 336 -8.53 -32.87 7.69
CA GLY A 336 -8.55 -31.95 8.83
C GLY A 336 -9.97 -31.69 9.36
N GLU A 337 -10.92 -31.39 8.47
CA GLU A 337 -12.30 -31.03 8.84
C GLU A 337 -13.09 -32.20 9.47
N LEU A 338 -12.83 -33.44 9.05
CA LEU A 338 -13.56 -34.63 9.52
C LEU A 338 -13.10 -35.15 10.90
N VAL A 339 -12.34 -34.37 11.68
CA VAL A 339 -11.81 -34.74 13.00
C VAL A 339 -12.52 -33.98 14.13
N VAL A 340 -13.59 -34.57 14.66
CA VAL A 340 -14.19 -34.14 15.94
C VAL A 340 -14.47 -35.35 16.83
N ASP A 341 -13.45 -35.78 17.60
CA ASP A 341 -13.56 -35.93 19.06
C ASP A 341 -12.22 -36.31 19.72
N GLY A 342 -11.87 -35.65 20.83
CA GLY A 342 -10.96 -36.23 21.83
C GLY A 342 -9.46 -35.85 21.84
N GLY A 343 -9.12 -34.57 22.00
CA GLY A 343 -7.84 -34.16 22.64
C GLY A 343 -6.75 -33.59 21.72
N ALA A 344 -6.20 -32.44 22.11
CA ALA A 344 -5.21 -31.69 21.33
C ALA A 344 -3.79 -32.30 21.39
N PRO A 345 -3.07 -32.38 20.25
CA PRO A 345 -1.62 -32.46 20.17
C PRO A 345 -0.99 -31.10 19.82
N ALA A 346 0.19 -30.82 20.39
CA ALA A 346 0.98 -29.63 20.09
C ALA A 346 1.66 -29.70 18.69
N PRO A 347 2.02 -28.57 18.06
CA PRO A 347 2.59 -28.56 16.71
C PRO A 347 4.01 -29.17 16.67
N GLY A 348 4.14 -30.31 16.00
CA GLY A 348 5.43 -30.90 15.60
C GLY A 348 5.72 -30.60 14.12
N GLY A 349 6.91 -30.09 13.82
CA GLY A 349 7.30 -29.72 12.45
C GLY A 349 7.43 -30.90 11.48
N PRO A 350 7.34 -30.66 10.16
CA PRO A 350 7.31 -31.72 9.15
C PRO A 350 8.60 -32.53 9.08
N SER A 351 8.46 -33.86 9.05
CA SER A 351 9.55 -34.81 8.98
C SER A 351 10.02 -35.02 7.53
N ARG A 352 11.34 -34.92 7.29
CA ARG A 352 11.95 -35.11 5.96
C ARG A 352 12.19 -36.61 5.66
N PRO A 353 11.93 -37.11 4.44
CA PRO A 353 12.15 -38.53 4.10
C PRO A 353 13.65 -38.92 4.04
N PRO A 354 13.98 -40.22 4.20
CA PRO A 354 15.36 -40.68 4.35
C PRO A 354 16.07 -41.07 3.03
N GLY A 355 17.18 -40.38 2.75
CA GLY A 355 18.50 -41.00 2.49
C GLY A 355 18.79 -41.81 1.21
N ALA A 356 19.70 -41.28 0.38
CA ALA A 356 20.73 -42.04 -0.34
C ALA A 356 22.05 -41.22 -0.38
N SER A 357 23.21 -41.87 -0.40
CA SER A 357 24.50 -41.29 0.03
C SER A 357 25.62 -41.31 -1.03
N THR A 358 26.55 -40.34 -0.96
CA THR A 358 28.02 -40.39 -1.24
C THR A 358 28.60 -38.96 -1.21
N THR A 359 29.85 -38.61 -0.84
CA THR A 359 30.97 -39.21 -0.07
C THR A 359 32.02 -38.10 0.16
N GLY A 360 32.77 -38.10 1.27
CA GLY A 360 34.09 -37.42 1.35
C GLY A 360 34.33 -36.46 2.53
N GLU A 361 35.01 -36.97 3.56
CA GLU A 361 36.17 -36.40 4.30
C GLU A 361 36.26 -34.86 4.57
N GLY A 362 36.53 -34.38 5.80
CA GLY A 362 36.84 -35.10 7.04
C GLY A 362 37.27 -34.22 8.24
N GLU A 363 37.81 -34.90 9.26
CA GLU A 363 38.42 -34.43 10.52
C GLU A 363 37.53 -33.84 11.64
N ALA A 364 37.74 -34.36 12.85
CA ALA A 364 36.85 -34.25 14.00
C ALA A 364 37.46 -33.44 15.15
N ARG A 365 36.59 -32.89 16.01
CA ARG A 365 36.81 -32.84 17.46
C ARG A 365 35.53 -33.24 18.20
N THR A 366 35.67 -34.04 19.24
CA THR A 366 34.58 -34.60 20.05
C THR A 366 34.03 -33.60 21.08
N PRO A 367 32.79 -33.80 21.57
CA PRO A 367 32.02 -32.74 22.23
C PRO A 367 32.16 -32.71 23.77
N ASP A 368 32.06 -31.51 24.32
CA ASP A 368 31.61 -31.31 25.72
C ASP A 368 30.07 -31.11 25.76
N ALA A 369 29.51 -31.17 26.96
CA ALA A 369 28.07 -31.37 27.21
C ALA A 369 27.11 -30.42 26.45
N PRO A 370 25.92 -30.89 26.04
CA PRO A 370 24.93 -30.04 25.41
C PRO A 370 24.42 -28.97 26.41
N PRO A 371 24.33 -27.69 26.00
CA PRO A 371 23.66 -26.68 26.80
C PRO A 371 22.17 -27.02 26.94
N GLU A 372 21.53 -26.49 27.98
CA GLU A 372 20.08 -26.59 28.17
C GLU A 372 19.33 -26.13 26.91
N PRO A 373 18.18 -26.75 26.57
CA PRO A 373 17.39 -26.31 25.43
C PRO A 373 17.02 -24.84 25.62
N PRO A 374 17.15 -23.98 24.58
CA PRO A 374 16.82 -22.58 24.71
C PRO A 374 15.37 -22.46 25.17
N SER A 375 15.19 -21.81 26.32
CA SER A 375 13.88 -21.45 26.85
C SER A 375 13.07 -20.77 25.75
N ALA A 376 11.82 -21.22 25.55
CA ALA A 376 10.93 -20.69 24.53
C ALA A 376 10.91 -19.15 24.58
N PRO A 377 10.84 -18.46 23.42
CA PRO A 377 10.99 -17.02 23.36
C PRO A 377 9.98 -16.34 24.28
N SER A 378 10.51 -15.67 25.30
CA SER A 378 9.73 -14.88 26.24
C SER A 378 9.01 -13.76 25.50
N ILE A 379 7.73 -13.56 25.82
CA ILE A 379 6.84 -12.60 25.16
C ILE A 379 7.46 -11.19 25.17
N GLN A 380 7.95 -10.76 24.01
CA GLN A 380 8.52 -9.42 23.76
C GLN A 380 7.49 -8.51 23.05
N ALA A 381 6.20 -8.72 23.33
CA ALA A 381 5.06 -8.19 22.55
C ALA A 381 4.93 -6.65 22.49
N ALA A 382 5.77 -5.90 23.20
CA ALA A 382 5.78 -4.43 23.18
C ALA A 382 6.91 -3.83 22.32
N SER A 383 8.02 -4.53 22.04
CA SER A 383 9.16 -3.93 21.31
C SER A 383 8.95 -3.81 19.80
N ASP A 384 8.04 -4.61 19.23
CA ASP A 384 7.98 -4.86 17.79
C ASP A 384 6.83 -4.10 17.08
N ALA A 385 6.08 -3.29 17.82
CA ALA A 385 4.96 -2.50 17.28
C ALA A 385 5.46 -1.30 16.46
N ILE A 386 4.78 -0.98 15.35
CA ILE A 386 5.15 0.12 14.44
C ILE A 386 4.07 1.21 14.46
N ALA A 387 4.43 2.42 14.85
CA ALA A 387 3.54 3.57 14.86
C ALA A 387 3.43 4.21 13.46
N ILE A 388 2.19 4.55 13.07
CA ILE A 388 1.90 5.45 11.95
C ILE A 388 1.93 6.87 12.51
N VAL A 389 3.02 7.60 12.27
CA VAL A 389 3.25 8.92 12.90
C VAL A 389 2.77 10.10 12.05
N GLY A 390 2.60 9.91 10.74
CA GLY A 390 1.99 10.89 9.85
C GLY A 390 1.39 10.25 8.61
N MET A 391 0.43 10.93 7.99
CA MET A 391 -0.24 10.47 6.77
C MET A 391 -0.52 11.64 5.82
N ALA A 392 -0.59 11.36 4.52
CA ALA A 392 -1.16 12.27 3.53
C ALA A 392 -1.73 11.51 2.34
N CYS A 393 -2.70 12.12 1.65
CA CYS A 393 -3.27 11.57 0.43
C CYS A 393 -3.65 12.64 -0.60
N ARG A 394 -3.69 12.19 -1.86
CA ARG A 394 -4.43 12.77 -2.98
C ARG A 394 -5.32 11.67 -3.52
N PHE A 395 -6.63 11.79 -3.32
CA PHE A 395 -7.62 10.87 -3.88
C PHE A 395 -8.64 11.67 -4.71
N PRO A 396 -9.46 11.02 -5.56
CA PRO A 396 -10.49 11.69 -6.35
C PRO A 396 -11.35 12.58 -5.45
N GLY A 397 -11.63 13.82 -5.87
CA GLY A 397 -12.39 14.81 -5.07
C GLY A 397 -11.83 15.14 -3.67
N ALA A 398 -10.59 14.75 -3.36
CA ALA A 398 -10.01 14.81 -2.02
C ALA A 398 -8.49 15.18 -2.05
N PRO A 399 -8.16 16.49 -2.01
CA PRO A 399 -6.77 16.96 -2.06
C PRO A 399 -5.96 16.75 -0.76
N ASP A 400 -6.60 16.32 0.33
CA ASP A 400 -5.98 16.07 1.64
C ASP A 400 -6.86 15.11 2.49
N LEU A 401 -6.36 14.71 3.67
CA LEU A 401 -7.05 13.83 4.62
C LEU A 401 -8.40 14.38 5.10
N ALA A 402 -8.53 15.70 5.28
CA ALA A 402 -9.75 16.31 5.79
C ALA A 402 -10.85 16.31 4.73
N ALA A 403 -10.49 16.58 3.48
CA ALA A 403 -11.38 16.41 2.34
C ALA A 403 -11.77 14.94 2.17
N PHE A 404 -10.82 14.00 2.25
CA PHE A 404 -11.11 12.58 2.11
C PHE A 404 -12.11 12.09 3.18
N TRP A 405 -11.90 12.45 4.45
CA TRP A 405 -12.86 12.10 5.50
C TRP A 405 -14.26 12.68 5.23
N ARG A 406 -14.36 13.96 4.85
CA ARG A 406 -15.67 14.57 4.53
C ARG A 406 -16.39 13.88 3.37
N GLN A 407 -15.66 13.40 2.35
CA GLN A 407 -16.27 12.64 1.25
C GLN A 407 -16.77 11.26 1.69
N LEU A 408 -16.00 10.57 2.55
CA LEU A 408 -16.41 9.29 3.14
C LEU A 408 -17.64 9.47 4.04
N GLU A 409 -17.65 10.47 4.91
CA GLU A 409 -18.76 10.79 5.82
C GLU A 409 -20.04 11.23 5.07
N ALA A 410 -19.90 11.95 3.95
CA ALA A 410 -21.03 12.22 3.04
C ALA A 410 -21.51 10.96 2.28
N GLY A 411 -20.74 9.87 2.32
CA GLY A 411 -20.96 8.65 1.55
C GLY A 411 -20.92 8.92 0.04
N ALA A 412 -19.97 9.73 -0.42
CA ALA A 412 -19.85 10.15 -1.80
C ALA A 412 -19.28 9.03 -2.69
N ASP A 413 -19.86 8.91 -3.89
CA ASP A 413 -19.31 8.16 -5.03
C ASP A 413 -18.59 9.16 -5.93
N LEU A 414 -17.29 8.98 -6.10
CA LEU A 414 -16.38 9.88 -6.80
C LEU A 414 -15.91 9.29 -8.15
N VAL A 415 -16.61 8.27 -8.65
CA VAL A 415 -16.46 7.78 -10.01
C VAL A 415 -17.25 8.67 -10.96
N THR A 416 -16.61 9.15 -12.04
CA THR A 416 -17.20 10.07 -13.00
C THR A 416 -17.20 9.50 -14.43
N ASP A 417 -18.07 10.05 -15.29
CA ASP A 417 -18.11 9.73 -16.72
C ASP A 417 -17.26 10.75 -17.50
N GLY A 418 -15.93 10.63 -17.34
CA GLY A 418 -14.91 11.56 -17.84
C GLY A 418 -14.26 12.38 -16.73
N ARG A 419 -13.09 12.98 -17.03
CA ARG A 419 -12.40 13.94 -16.15
C ARG A 419 -13.17 15.26 -16.09
N MET A 420 -13.26 15.85 -14.89
CA MET A 420 -14.13 16.99 -14.60
C MET A 420 -13.41 18.35 -14.59
N ASP A 421 -12.07 18.34 -14.58
CA ASP A 421 -11.23 19.53 -14.57
C ASP A 421 -10.79 19.98 -15.97
N GLY A 422 -10.31 21.22 -16.08
CA GLY A 422 -10.02 21.90 -17.36
C GLY A 422 -8.71 21.51 -18.04
N GLY A 423 -8.24 20.27 -17.84
CA GLY A 423 -6.96 19.79 -18.38
C GLY A 423 -7.02 19.35 -19.86
N PRO A 424 -5.87 18.98 -20.44
CA PRO A 424 -5.73 18.63 -21.86
C PRO A 424 -6.08 17.16 -22.12
N TRP A 425 -7.32 16.75 -21.82
CA TRP A 425 -7.69 15.34 -21.75
C TRP A 425 -7.93 14.63 -23.08
N HIS A 426 -7.67 15.28 -24.22
CA HIS A 426 -7.97 14.68 -25.51
C HIS A 426 -7.07 13.47 -25.81
N GLY A 427 -7.69 12.31 -26.05
CA GLY A 427 -6.99 11.04 -26.28
C GLY A 427 -6.37 10.41 -25.03
N VAL A 428 -6.56 11.01 -23.85
CA VAL A 428 -6.12 10.49 -22.55
C VAL A 428 -7.23 9.60 -21.97
N ALA A 429 -6.89 8.63 -21.12
CA ALA A 429 -7.94 7.93 -20.36
C ALA A 429 -8.74 8.92 -19.49
N GLY A 430 -10.06 8.82 -19.58
CA GLY A 430 -10.99 9.81 -19.00
C GLY A 430 -11.33 11.00 -19.91
N ASP A 431 -10.95 11.01 -21.20
CA ASP A 431 -11.37 12.03 -22.17
C ASP A 431 -12.90 12.17 -22.20
N PRO A 432 -13.49 13.33 -21.81
CA PRO A 432 -14.94 13.54 -21.87
C PRO A 432 -15.54 13.42 -23.28
N GLY A 433 -14.72 13.55 -24.33
CA GLY A 433 -15.08 13.35 -25.73
C GLY A 433 -14.98 11.90 -26.23
N ALA A 434 -14.43 10.96 -25.45
CA ALA A 434 -14.32 9.57 -25.87
C ALA A 434 -15.71 8.92 -26.05
N THR A 435 -15.88 8.14 -27.12
CA THR A 435 -17.14 7.44 -27.39
C THR A 435 -17.32 6.20 -26.51
N ASP A 436 -16.25 5.44 -26.32
CA ASP A 436 -16.22 4.25 -25.48
C ASP A 436 -16.36 4.59 -23.97
N PRO A 437 -17.38 4.07 -23.27
CA PRO A 437 -17.55 4.27 -21.83
C PRO A 437 -16.43 3.67 -20.97
N VAL A 438 -15.75 2.60 -21.42
CA VAL A 438 -14.65 1.95 -20.66
C VAL A 438 -13.44 2.87 -20.57
N SER A 439 -13.09 3.53 -21.68
CA SER A 439 -12.01 4.51 -21.76
C SER A 439 -12.34 5.84 -21.06
N ARG A 440 -13.63 6.15 -20.86
CA ARG A 440 -14.11 7.43 -20.31
C ARG A 440 -14.39 7.40 -18.80
N ARG A 441 -14.87 6.27 -18.25
CA ARG A 441 -15.25 6.17 -16.83
C ARG A 441 -14.08 5.83 -15.92
N GLY A 442 -14.06 6.48 -14.76
CA GLY A 442 -13.03 6.26 -13.74
C GLY A 442 -13.20 7.22 -12.57
N ALA A 443 -12.46 6.99 -11.48
CA ALA A 443 -12.33 7.96 -10.40
C ALA A 443 -11.01 8.71 -10.57
N PHE A 444 -11.05 9.94 -11.07
CA PHE A 444 -9.88 10.68 -11.52
C PHE A 444 -9.38 11.70 -10.49
N LEU A 445 -8.09 12.01 -10.52
CA LEU A 445 -7.52 13.13 -9.78
C LEU A 445 -7.70 14.44 -10.57
N ASP A 446 -8.17 15.48 -9.89
CA ASP A 446 -8.09 16.86 -10.37
C ASP A 446 -6.63 17.33 -10.38
N ASP A 447 -6.27 18.20 -11.34
CA ASP A 447 -4.98 18.88 -11.41
C ASP A 447 -3.76 17.94 -11.49
N ILE A 448 -3.92 16.70 -11.99
CA ILE A 448 -2.83 15.72 -12.14
C ILE A 448 -1.72 16.21 -13.10
N ASP A 449 -2.03 17.16 -13.97
CA ASP A 449 -1.06 17.83 -14.83
C ASP A 449 -0.23 18.91 -14.11
N LYS A 450 -0.60 19.32 -12.88
CA LYS A 450 0.05 20.43 -12.15
C LYS A 450 1.04 19.94 -11.07
N PHE A 451 2.17 20.63 -10.95
CA PHE A 451 3.21 20.33 -9.95
C PHE A 451 4.06 21.56 -9.64
N ASP A 452 4.56 21.67 -8.41
CA ASP A 452 5.55 22.70 -8.03
C ASP A 452 6.99 22.21 -8.26
N GLY A 453 7.42 22.16 -9.53
CA GLY A 453 8.78 21.77 -9.89
C GLY A 453 9.85 22.67 -9.28
N ARG A 454 9.56 23.97 -9.12
CA ARG A 454 10.49 24.94 -8.51
C ARG A 454 10.81 24.57 -7.06
N PHE A 455 9.82 24.15 -6.28
CA PHE A 455 10.02 23.73 -4.90
C PHE A 455 11.03 22.57 -4.80
N PHE A 456 10.90 21.56 -5.65
CA PHE A 456 11.77 20.38 -5.67
C PHE A 456 13.08 20.59 -6.46
N ARG A 457 13.36 21.82 -6.93
CA ARG A 457 14.52 22.19 -7.76
C ARG A 457 14.58 21.45 -9.11
N ILE A 458 13.41 21.11 -9.64
CA ILE A 458 13.23 20.39 -10.91
C ILE A 458 12.93 21.40 -12.03
N PRO A 459 13.77 21.49 -13.08
CA PRO A 459 13.54 22.41 -14.20
C PRO A 459 12.20 22.13 -14.93
N PRO A 460 11.51 23.14 -15.50
CA PRO A 460 10.22 22.93 -16.17
C PRO A 460 10.24 21.90 -17.31
N ILE A 461 11.37 21.77 -18.01
CA ILE A 461 11.58 20.75 -19.06
C ILE A 461 11.69 19.34 -18.49
N GLU A 462 12.29 19.15 -17.31
CA GLU A 462 12.27 17.85 -16.63
C GLU A 462 10.87 17.57 -16.08
N ALA A 463 10.25 18.54 -15.41
CA ALA A 463 8.91 18.39 -14.83
C ALA A 463 7.84 18.00 -15.87
N ARG A 464 7.89 18.54 -17.09
CA ARG A 464 7.02 18.12 -18.22
C ARG A 464 7.17 16.63 -18.56
N THR A 465 8.37 16.08 -18.44
CA THR A 465 8.74 14.74 -18.92
C THR A 465 8.74 13.68 -17.82
N MET A 466 8.67 14.10 -16.56
CA MET A 466 8.38 13.23 -15.42
C MET A 466 6.95 12.71 -15.48
N ASP A 467 6.78 11.41 -15.22
CA ASP A 467 5.50 10.77 -14.92
C ASP A 467 4.80 11.52 -13.76
N PRO A 468 3.53 11.94 -13.91
CA PRO A 468 2.75 12.59 -12.85
C PRO A 468 2.77 11.84 -11.52
N ARG A 469 2.91 10.51 -11.53
CA ARG A 469 3.01 9.69 -10.32
C ARG A 469 4.26 10.00 -9.49
N GLN A 470 5.39 10.34 -10.12
CA GLN A 470 6.60 10.81 -9.41
C GLN A 470 6.34 12.18 -8.74
N ARG A 471 5.59 13.06 -9.40
CA ARG A 471 5.27 14.41 -8.92
C ARG A 471 4.32 14.37 -7.72
N LEU A 472 3.26 13.57 -7.83
CA LEU A 472 2.29 13.34 -6.76
C LEU A 472 2.96 12.77 -5.50
N LEU A 473 3.88 11.79 -5.65
CA LEU A 473 4.61 11.23 -4.52
C LEU A 473 5.52 12.25 -3.83
N LEU A 474 6.20 13.12 -4.57
CA LEU A 474 7.04 14.16 -3.98
C LEU A 474 6.23 15.12 -3.09
N GLU A 475 5.10 15.63 -3.59
CA GLU A 475 4.22 16.50 -2.79
C GLU A 475 3.57 15.75 -1.61
N THR A 476 3.06 14.53 -1.85
CA THR A 476 2.33 13.77 -0.82
C THR A 476 3.28 13.29 0.29
N THR A 477 4.51 12.90 -0.04
CA THR A 477 5.54 12.54 0.96
C THR A 477 5.94 13.74 1.81
N TRP A 478 6.07 14.93 1.21
CA TRP A 478 6.33 16.16 1.95
C TRP A 478 5.19 16.46 2.93
N HIS A 479 3.94 16.39 2.48
CA HIS A 479 2.77 16.61 3.35
C HIS A 479 2.64 15.56 4.45
N ALA A 480 3.02 14.30 4.22
CA ALA A 480 3.00 13.25 5.26
C ALA A 480 4.03 13.49 6.37
N LEU A 481 5.21 14.02 6.03
CA LEU A 481 6.22 14.44 7.01
C LEU A 481 5.80 15.68 7.81
N GLU A 482 5.17 16.66 7.14
CA GLU A 482 4.59 17.81 7.82
C GLU A 482 3.43 17.43 8.74
N ASP A 483 2.58 16.46 8.36
CA ASP A 483 1.57 15.91 9.27
C ASP A 483 2.24 15.21 10.48
N ALA A 484 3.31 14.43 10.28
CA ALA A 484 4.08 13.85 11.38
C ALA A 484 4.71 14.90 12.34
N GLY A 485 4.80 16.18 11.93
CA GLY A 485 5.51 17.21 12.68
C GLY A 485 7.02 16.98 12.69
N ILE A 486 7.55 16.45 11.58
CA ILE A 486 8.96 16.19 11.33
C ILE A 486 9.42 17.16 10.24
N ASP A 487 10.52 17.89 10.48
CA ASP A 487 11.15 18.72 9.45
C ASP A 487 11.82 17.85 8.36
N PRO A 488 11.36 17.92 7.09
CA PRO A 488 11.97 17.15 6.00
C PRO A 488 13.44 17.52 5.70
N GLU A 489 13.90 18.74 6.01
CA GLU A 489 15.30 19.13 5.83
C GLU A 489 16.22 18.53 6.92
N GLY A 490 15.68 18.26 8.11
CA GLY A 490 16.37 17.55 9.20
C GLY A 490 16.66 16.08 8.92
N LEU A 491 16.00 15.45 7.94
CA LEU A 491 16.22 14.05 7.55
C LEU A 491 17.42 13.83 6.60
N ARG A 492 18.13 14.90 6.20
CA ARG A 492 19.27 14.79 5.27
C ARG A 492 20.41 13.97 5.88
N GLY A 493 20.78 12.87 5.24
CA GLY A 493 21.80 11.91 5.70
C GLY A 493 21.29 10.84 6.66
N SER A 494 20.00 10.86 7.04
CA SER A 494 19.39 9.83 7.89
C SER A 494 19.29 8.47 7.19
N SER A 495 19.22 7.39 7.97
CA SER A 495 18.85 6.04 7.50
C SER A 495 17.35 5.89 7.21
N THR A 496 16.68 6.95 6.77
CA THR A 496 15.26 6.89 6.37
C THR A 496 15.10 6.08 5.07
N GLY A 497 14.25 5.06 5.10
CA GLY A 497 13.86 4.28 3.91
C GLY A 497 12.64 4.85 3.18
N ALA A 498 12.52 4.55 1.88
CA ALA A 498 11.38 4.90 1.03
C ALA A 498 10.87 3.66 0.27
N TYR A 499 9.66 3.19 0.59
CA TYR A 499 9.06 1.97 0.03
C TYR A 499 7.78 2.33 -0.72
N VAL A 500 7.75 2.13 -2.03
CA VAL A 500 6.70 2.70 -2.90
C VAL A 500 6.05 1.63 -3.77
N GLY A 501 4.75 1.39 -3.56
CA GLY A 501 3.92 0.60 -4.46
C GLY A 501 3.71 1.32 -5.80
N VAL A 502 4.31 0.84 -6.88
CA VAL A 502 4.24 1.46 -8.22
C VAL A 502 4.57 0.47 -9.35
N THR A 503 3.70 0.42 -10.36
CA THR A 503 3.85 -0.33 -11.62
C THR A 503 4.52 0.47 -12.73
N SER A 504 4.86 -0.17 -13.85
CA SER A 504 5.13 0.52 -15.13
C SER A 504 4.00 1.51 -15.48
N GLY A 505 4.35 2.69 -16.02
CA GLY A 505 3.41 3.79 -16.21
C GLY A 505 3.16 4.19 -17.66
N ASP A 506 1.88 4.41 -17.94
CA ASP A 506 1.29 4.91 -19.19
C ASP A 506 1.93 6.18 -19.77
N TYR A 507 2.55 7.05 -18.96
CA TYR A 507 3.06 8.36 -19.40
C TYR A 507 4.15 8.26 -20.46
N ARG A 508 4.91 7.15 -20.48
CA ARG A 508 5.89 6.88 -21.54
C ARG A 508 5.22 6.64 -22.89
N ASP A 509 4.06 5.98 -22.88
CA ASP A 509 3.38 5.55 -24.08
C ASP A 509 2.53 6.72 -24.64
N LEU A 510 1.96 7.55 -23.75
CA LEU A 510 1.42 8.88 -24.08
C LEU A 510 2.48 9.80 -24.72
N ALA A 511 3.72 9.80 -24.18
CA ALA A 511 4.83 10.56 -24.74
C ALA A 511 5.23 10.08 -26.15
N ALA A 512 5.27 8.76 -26.36
CA ALA A 512 5.57 8.16 -27.64
C ALA A 512 4.49 8.49 -28.69
N ALA A 513 3.20 8.47 -28.31
CA ALA A 513 2.08 8.86 -29.16
C ALA A 513 2.15 10.34 -29.59
N ALA A 514 2.62 11.23 -28.71
CA ALA A 514 2.87 12.64 -29.03
C ALA A 514 4.13 12.88 -29.90
N GLY A 515 4.91 11.84 -30.21
CA GLY A 515 6.17 11.97 -30.95
C GLY A 515 7.32 12.57 -30.14
N GLU A 516 7.18 12.73 -28.83
CA GLU A 516 8.20 13.30 -27.95
C GLU A 516 9.06 12.19 -27.32
N PHE A 517 10.28 11.98 -27.83
CA PHE A 517 11.21 10.99 -27.29
C PHE A 517 11.90 11.51 -26.01
N HIS A 518 11.56 10.94 -24.86
CA HIS A 518 11.93 11.48 -23.55
C HIS A 518 12.97 10.67 -22.77
N GLY A 519 13.62 11.37 -21.83
CA GLY A 519 14.65 10.82 -20.97
C GLY A 519 14.13 9.71 -20.06
N TYR A 520 14.76 8.54 -20.15
CA TYR A 520 14.50 7.31 -19.38
C TYR A 520 14.18 7.53 -17.89
N LEU A 521 14.80 8.52 -17.24
CA LEU A 521 14.62 8.83 -15.82
C LEU A 521 13.22 9.37 -15.47
N GLY A 522 12.50 9.98 -16.42
CA GLY A 522 11.19 10.57 -16.17
C GLY A 522 10.08 9.55 -15.89
N THR A 523 10.18 8.35 -16.44
CA THR A 523 9.10 7.33 -16.43
C THR A 523 9.51 5.98 -15.85
N THR A 524 10.78 5.80 -15.45
CA THR A 524 11.27 4.54 -14.85
C THR A 524 10.78 4.36 -13.40
N PRO A 525 10.14 3.22 -13.05
CA PRO A 525 9.61 2.98 -11.70
C PRO A 525 10.63 3.06 -10.56
N SER A 526 11.89 2.65 -10.76
CA SER A 526 12.93 2.76 -9.72
C SER A 526 13.31 4.21 -9.40
N VAL A 527 13.20 5.11 -10.37
CA VAL A 527 13.41 6.55 -10.14
C VAL A 527 12.26 7.13 -9.31
N THR A 528 11.07 6.54 -9.31
CA THR A 528 9.95 6.99 -8.48
C THR A 528 10.30 6.95 -6.98
N ALA A 529 10.81 5.83 -6.48
CA ALA A 529 11.29 5.73 -5.10
C ALA A 529 12.61 6.50 -4.89
N GLY A 530 13.56 6.35 -5.83
CA GLY A 530 14.88 7.00 -5.74
C GLY A 530 14.82 8.54 -5.73
N ARG A 531 13.82 9.15 -6.38
CA ARG A 531 13.64 10.62 -6.42
C ARG A 531 13.14 11.18 -5.10
N ILE A 532 12.37 10.42 -4.31
CA ILE A 532 12.01 10.79 -2.93
C ILE A 532 13.29 10.86 -2.09
N ALA A 533 14.10 9.80 -2.10
CA ALA A 533 15.38 9.76 -1.38
C ALA A 533 16.33 10.87 -1.83
N PHE A 534 16.45 11.12 -3.14
CA PHE A 534 17.29 12.19 -3.69
C PHE A 534 16.83 13.60 -3.28
N ALA A 535 15.53 13.90 -3.38
CA ALA A 535 15.00 15.22 -3.05
C ALA A 535 15.16 15.55 -1.55
N LEU A 536 14.83 14.58 -0.70
CA LEU A 536 14.93 14.69 0.76
C LEU A 536 16.36 14.46 1.29
N GLY A 537 17.27 13.92 0.48
CA GLY A 537 18.67 13.65 0.85
C GLY A 537 18.84 12.46 1.80
N LEU A 538 18.02 11.42 1.66
CA LEU A 538 17.98 10.24 2.52
C LEU A 538 19.08 9.24 2.15
N ALA A 539 19.56 8.45 3.12
CA ALA A 539 20.59 7.43 2.94
C ALA A 539 20.09 5.98 3.17
N GLY A 540 18.82 5.77 3.52
CA GLY A 540 18.22 4.45 3.63
C GLY A 540 17.77 3.85 2.27
N PRO A 541 17.21 2.64 2.26
CA PRO A 541 16.78 1.94 1.04
C PRO A 541 15.67 2.70 0.29
N ALA A 542 15.75 2.76 -1.03
CA ALA A 542 14.70 3.33 -1.89
C ALA A 542 14.17 2.24 -2.85
N VAL A 543 13.03 1.65 -2.49
CA VAL A 543 12.52 0.40 -3.08
C VAL A 543 11.18 0.61 -3.79
N PRO A 544 11.12 0.47 -5.14
CA PRO A 544 9.85 0.27 -5.82
C PRO A 544 9.33 -1.15 -5.57
N VAL A 545 8.03 -1.28 -5.32
CA VAL A 545 7.35 -2.57 -5.11
C VAL A 545 6.25 -2.69 -6.16
N ASP A 546 6.32 -3.75 -6.97
CA ASP A 546 5.27 -4.14 -7.91
C ASP A 546 4.84 -5.58 -7.64
N VAL A 547 3.67 -5.71 -7.03
CA VAL A 547 2.90 -6.95 -6.92
C VAL A 547 1.43 -6.65 -7.26
N ALA A 548 1.22 -5.86 -8.33
CA ALA A 548 -0.08 -5.36 -8.76
C ALA A 548 -0.87 -4.67 -7.62
N CYS A 549 -2.12 -5.04 -7.39
CA CYS A 549 -3.03 -4.40 -6.45
C CYS A 549 -2.53 -4.39 -4.99
N ALA A 550 -1.76 -5.41 -4.59
CA ALA A 550 -1.21 -5.54 -3.24
C ALA A 550 0.02 -4.65 -2.96
N SER A 551 0.54 -3.92 -3.97
CA SER A 551 1.87 -3.28 -3.92
C SER A 551 2.09 -2.37 -2.72
N SER A 552 1.13 -1.53 -2.35
CA SER A 552 1.29 -0.63 -1.20
C SER A 552 1.25 -1.34 0.16
N LEU A 553 0.47 -2.41 0.34
CA LEU A 553 0.54 -3.20 1.60
C LEU A 553 1.79 -4.08 1.65
N ALA A 554 2.27 -4.58 0.51
CA ALA A 554 3.56 -5.26 0.45
C ALA A 554 4.73 -4.31 0.79
N ALA A 555 4.66 -3.05 0.35
CA ALA A 555 5.59 -1.99 0.76
C ALA A 555 5.51 -1.69 2.27
N VAL A 556 4.30 -1.65 2.85
CA VAL A 556 4.12 -1.55 4.32
C VAL A 556 4.75 -2.74 5.03
N HIS A 557 4.57 -3.97 4.55
CA HIS A 557 5.17 -5.15 5.15
C HIS A 557 6.70 -5.11 5.12
N GLN A 558 7.31 -4.71 3.99
CA GLN A 558 8.76 -4.55 3.86
C GLN A 558 9.30 -3.47 4.80
N ALA A 559 8.64 -2.31 4.89
CA ALA A 559 9.03 -1.23 5.78
C ALA A 559 8.91 -1.60 7.27
N VAL A 560 7.85 -2.31 7.67
CA VAL A 560 7.69 -2.87 9.02
C VAL A 560 8.83 -3.84 9.34
N SER A 561 9.24 -4.68 8.38
CA SER A 561 10.37 -5.60 8.54
C SER A 561 11.70 -4.86 8.74
N ALA A 562 11.98 -3.84 7.91
CA ALA A 562 13.20 -3.04 8.00
C ALA A 562 13.30 -2.23 9.30
N LEU A 563 12.18 -1.65 9.76
CA LEU A 563 12.10 -0.97 11.07
C LEU A 563 12.32 -1.93 12.24
N ARG A 564 11.81 -3.17 12.17
CA ARG A 564 12.04 -4.20 13.21
C ARG A 564 13.47 -4.74 13.24
N GLN A 565 14.22 -4.60 12.15
CA GLN A 565 15.60 -5.07 12.01
C GLN A 565 16.64 -3.95 12.19
N ASP A 566 16.21 -2.76 12.59
CA ASP A 566 17.02 -1.54 12.70
C ASP A 566 17.80 -1.16 11.43
N GLU A 567 17.36 -1.63 10.25
CA GLU A 567 17.91 -1.22 8.95
C GLU A 567 17.61 0.25 8.63
N VAL A 568 16.50 0.75 9.18
CA VAL A 568 16.02 2.13 9.06
C VAL A 568 15.49 2.64 10.41
N GLU A 569 15.61 3.94 10.66
CA GLU A 569 15.00 4.62 11.84
C GLU A 569 13.60 5.18 11.56
N LEU A 570 13.30 5.44 10.28
CA LEU A 570 12.05 5.98 9.80
C LEU A 570 11.78 5.41 8.41
N ALA A 571 10.53 5.08 8.10
CA ALA A 571 10.15 4.62 6.77
C ALA A 571 9.03 5.46 6.17
N LEU A 572 9.26 5.96 4.95
CA LEU A 572 8.28 6.61 4.11
C LEU A 572 7.65 5.55 3.23
N VAL A 573 6.36 5.26 3.42
CA VAL A 573 5.69 4.16 2.73
C VAL A 573 4.49 4.68 1.98
N GLY A 574 4.35 4.32 0.71
CA GLY A 574 3.20 4.78 -0.06
C GLY A 574 2.85 3.91 -1.26
N GLY A 575 1.84 4.37 -1.99
CA GLY A 575 1.46 3.82 -3.28
C GLY A 575 0.87 4.92 -4.15
N VAL A 576 1.06 4.80 -5.46
CA VAL A 576 0.58 5.79 -6.42
C VAL A 576 0.00 5.11 -7.67
N ASN A 577 -1.10 5.66 -8.18
CA ASN A 577 -1.71 5.24 -9.42
C ASN A 577 -2.22 6.43 -10.25
N ALA A 578 -2.10 6.32 -11.57
CA ALA A 578 -2.63 7.27 -12.54
C ALA A 578 -3.05 6.50 -13.80
N ILE A 579 -4.11 6.96 -14.45
CA ILE A 579 -4.77 6.29 -15.58
C ILE A 579 -4.63 7.24 -16.77
N LEU A 580 -3.61 7.03 -17.61
CA LEU A 580 -3.22 8.03 -18.61
C LEU A 580 -3.41 7.53 -20.04
N HIS A 581 -3.36 6.22 -20.30
CA HIS A 581 -3.58 5.64 -21.63
C HIS A 581 -4.84 4.75 -21.68
N PRO A 582 -5.76 4.95 -22.64
CA PRO A 582 -7.05 4.24 -22.66
C PRO A 582 -6.91 2.74 -22.95
N GLU A 583 -5.88 2.31 -23.70
CA GLU A 583 -5.69 0.90 -24.08
C GLU A 583 -5.58 -0.04 -22.88
N VAL A 584 -5.03 0.41 -21.75
CA VAL A 584 -4.93 -0.40 -20.52
C VAL A 584 -6.33 -0.70 -19.97
N SER A 585 -7.24 0.29 -20.00
CA SER A 585 -8.63 0.10 -19.59
C SER A 585 -9.38 -0.83 -20.54
N VAL A 586 -9.15 -0.70 -21.86
CA VAL A 586 -9.73 -1.61 -22.87
C VAL A 586 -9.26 -3.05 -22.63
N ALA A 587 -7.95 -3.29 -22.47
CA ALA A 587 -7.40 -4.62 -22.22
C ALA A 587 -7.93 -5.24 -20.90
N MET A 588 -8.10 -4.43 -19.84
CA MET A 588 -8.72 -4.90 -18.60
C MET A 588 -10.21 -5.27 -18.76
N ALA A 589 -10.96 -4.55 -19.62
CA ALA A 589 -12.33 -4.91 -19.94
C ALA A 589 -12.42 -6.18 -20.80
N GLU A 590 -11.51 -6.38 -21.75
CA GLU A 590 -11.39 -7.62 -22.53
C GLU A 590 -11.05 -8.84 -21.65
N MET A 591 -10.25 -8.64 -20.60
CA MET A 591 -9.98 -9.64 -19.56
C MET A 591 -11.14 -9.84 -18.57
N GLY A 592 -12.26 -9.11 -18.70
CA GLY A 592 -13.42 -9.21 -17.80
C GLY A 592 -13.20 -8.65 -16.39
N LEU A 593 -12.17 -7.81 -16.19
CA LEU A 593 -11.84 -7.26 -14.87
C LEU A 593 -12.66 -6.00 -14.52
N LEU A 594 -13.14 -5.27 -15.53
CA LEU A 594 -13.84 -4.00 -15.34
C LEU A 594 -15.37 -4.14 -15.37
N SER A 595 -16.02 -3.50 -14.41
CA SER A 595 -17.49 -3.40 -14.35
C SER A 595 -18.05 -2.67 -15.57
N LYS A 596 -19.05 -3.26 -16.21
CA LYS A 596 -19.79 -2.65 -17.33
C LYS A 596 -20.63 -1.46 -16.87
N ARG A 597 -20.99 -1.43 -15.58
CA ARG A 597 -21.67 -0.31 -14.93
C ARG A 597 -20.69 0.81 -14.57
N GLY A 598 -19.40 0.52 -14.50
CA GLY A 598 -18.36 1.46 -14.08
C GLY A 598 -18.40 1.75 -12.58
N ARG A 599 -18.70 0.75 -11.74
CA ARG A 599 -18.73 0.87 -10.28
C ARG A 599 -18.24 -0.42 -9.62
N CYS A 600 -17.54 -0.31 -8.49
CA CYS A 600 -17.25 -1.46 -7.64
C CYS A 600 -18.50 -1.80 -6.82
N SER A 601 -19.30 -2.78 -7.28
CA SER A 601 -20.52 -3.21 -6.57
C SER A 601 -20.19 -4.25 -5.51
N THR A 602 -19.30 -3.89 -4.58
CA THR A 602 -18.67 -4.83 -3.63
C THR A 602 -19.71 -5.54 -2.75
N PHE A 603 -19.62 -6.87 -2.71
CA PHE A 603 -20.51 -7.81 -2.00
C PHE A 603 -21.98 -7.84 -2.46
N ASP A 604 -22.34 -7.08 -3.50
CA ASP A 604 -23.70 -7.00 -4.05
C ASP A 604 -23.92 -8.07 -5.14
N ALA A 605 -25.16 -8.44 -5.39
CA ALA A 605 -25.56 -9.35 -6.47
C ALA A 605 -25.26 -8.78 -7.88
N ALA A 606 -25.02 -7.48 -8.01
CA ALA A 606 -24.62 -6.81 -9.24
C ALA A 606 -23.10 -6.78 -9.48
N ALA A 607 -22.26 -7.36 -8.59
CA ALA A 607 -20.81 -7.46 -8.72
C ALA A 607 -20.36 -8.00 -10.10
N ASP A 608 -19.78 -7.13 -10.94
CA ASP A 608 -19.36 -7.47 -12.32
C ASP A 608 -17.92 -7.02 -12.66
N GLY A 609 -17.11 -6.70 -11.66
CA GLY A 609 -15.75 -6.17 -11.78
C GLY A 609 -15.55 -4.85 -11.04
N PHE A 610 -14.36 -4.27 -11.15
CA PHE A 610 -14.04 -2.97 -10.55
C PHE A 610 -14.13 -1.83 -11.56
N VAL A 611 -14.08 -0.58 -11.09
CA VAL A 611 -13.77 0.59 -11.91
C VAL A 611 -12.42 1.14 -11.52
N ARG A 612 -11.60 1.56 -12.48
CA ARG A 612 -10.24 2.06 -12.23
C ARG A 612 -10.30 3.42 -11.51
N GLY A 613 -9.35 3.66 -10.60
CA GLY A 613 -9.17 4.98 -9.97
C GLY A 613 -7.72 5.44 -9.88
N GLU A 614 -7.54 6.75 -9.77
CA GLU A 614 -6.26 7.44 -9.58
C GLU A 614 -6.06 7.84 -8.12
N GLY A 615 -4.81 7.89 -7.66
CA GLY A 615 -4.54 8.39 -6.31
C GLY A 615 -3.12 8.18 -5.83
N CYS A 616 -2.76 8.90 -4.78
CA CYS A 616 -1.49 8.78 -4.08
C CYS A 616 -1.75 8.78 -2.57
N GLY A 617 -1.22 7.81 -1.85
CA GLY A 617 -1.24 7.77 -0.38
C GLY A 617 0.15 7.53 0.16
N VAL A 618 0.52 8.24 1.23
CA VAL A 618 1.80 8.06 1.95
C VAL A 618 1.54 8.04 3.45
N VAL A 619 2.20 7.12 4.15
CA VAL A 619 2.27 7.02 5.61
C VAL A 619 3.73 7.07 6.06
N VAL A 620 3.97 7.69 7.21
CA VAL A 620 5.28 7.76 7.87
C VAL A 620 5.28 6.79 9.04
N LEU A 621 6.24 5.86 9.05
CA LEU A 621 6.33 4.78 10.03
C LEU A 621 7.60 4.90 10.90
N LYS A 622 7.46 4.61 12.20
CA LYS A 622 8.56 4.50 13.17
C LYS A 622 8.29 3.33 14.13
N ARG A 623 9.32 2.82 14.83
CA ARG A 623 9.12 1.93 15.98
C ARG A 623 8.27 2.65 17.04
N LEU A 624 7.29 1.97 17.64
CA LEU A 624 6.32 2.60 18.57
C LEU A 624 7.02 3.27 19.75
N ALA A 625 7.94 2.54 20.41
CA ALA A 625 8.70 3.07 21.55
C ALA A 625 9.51 4.34 21.20
N GLU A 626 9.97 4.47 19.96
CA GLU A 626 10.65 5.68 19.49
C GLU A 626 9.67 6.81 19.17
N ALA A 627 8.50 6.50 18.60
CA ALA A 627 7.45 7.50 18.39
C ALA A 627 7.00 8.11 19.74
N GLU A 628 6.77 7.27 20.73
CA GLU A 628 6.42 7.67 22.10
C GLU A 628 7.54 8.50 22.76
N ALA A 629 8.78 8.02 22.72
CA ALA A 629 9.93 8.72 23.28
C ALA A 629 10.20 10.07 22.62
N ASN A 630 9.92 10.22 21.32
CA ASN A 630 10.02 11.48 20.61
C ASN A 630 8.83 12.42 20.83
N GLY A 631 7.72 11.95 21.42
CA GLY A 631 6.46 12.70 21.52
C GLY A 631 5.74 12.87 20.18
N ASP A 632 5.92 11.94 19.25
CA ASP A 632 5.26 11.97 17.95
C ASP A 632 3.74 11.86 18.09
N ARG A 633 3.02 12.40 17.10
CA ARG A 633 1.61 12.06 16.90
C ARG A 633 1.55 10.59 16.50
N ILE A 634 0.58 9.84 17.00
CA ILE A 634 0.35 8.45 16.60
C ILE A 634 -1.08 8.35 16.09
N TRP A 635 -1.23 8.09 14.80
CA TRP A 635 -2.53 7.88 14.17
C TRP A 635 -3.08 6.47 14.44
N GLY A 636 -2.20 5.49 14.50
CA GLY A 636 -2.52 4.09 14.77
C GLY A 636 -1.24 3.27 14.83
N VAL A 637 -1.37 2.02 15.25
CA VAL A 637 -0.26 1.10 15.47
C VAL A 637 -0.44 -0.13 14.60
N ILE A 638 0.50 -0.37 13.69
CA ILE A 638 0.60 -1.63 12.95
C ILE A 638 1.15 -2.68 13.91
N ARG A 639 0.30 -3.64 14.25
CA ARG A 639 0.61 -4.71 15.21
C ARG A 639 1.25 -5.91 14.50
N GLY A 640 0.71 -6.28 13.34
CA GLY A 640 1.23 -7.37 12.51
C GLY A 640 0.96 -7.15 11.03
N SER A 641 1.81 -7.73 10.18
CA SER A 641 1.63 -7.76 8.74
C SER A 641 2.21 -9.04 8.13
N ALA A 642 1.56 -9.53 7.09
CA ALA A 642 1.98 -10.72 6.36
C ALA A 642 1.76 -10.54 4.86
N VAL A 643 2.60 -11.23 4.08
CA VAL A 643 2.49 -11.36 2.63
C VAL A 643 2.67 -12.84 2.27
N ASN A 644 1.83 -13.37 1.39
CA ASN A 644 1.98 -14.72 0.85
C ASN A 644 1.57 -14.78 -0.64
N GLN A 645 1.43 -15.98 -1.20
CA GLN A 645 1.07 -16.19 -2.59
C GLN A 645 0.03 -17.32 -2.72
N ASN A 646 -0.87 -17.23 -3.70
CA ASN A 646 -1.93 -18.21 -4.00
C ASN A 646 -1.40 -19.61 -4.33
N GLY A 647 -0.12 -19.73 -4.72
CA GLY A 647 0.49 -20.96 -5.19
C GLY A 647 -0.02 -21.38 -6.57
N ALA A 648 -0.01 -22.69 -6.82
CA ALA A 648 -0.62 -23.31 -7.99
C ALA A 648 -2.17 -23.36 -7.84
N SER A 649 -2.79 -22.18 -7.78
CA SER A 649 -4.24 -22.01 -7.75
C SER A 649 -4.91 -22.31 -9.10
N ALA A 650 -6.25 -22.29 -9.13
CA ALA A 650 -7.07 -22.58 -10.31
C ALA A 650 -6.74 -21.78 -11.59
N GLY A 651 -6.05 -20.64 -11.47
CA GLY A 651 -5.50 -19.88 -12.57
C GLY A 651 -4.70 -18.68 -12.06
N LEU A 652 -3.76 -18.15 -12.85
CA LEU A 652 -2.83 -17.09 -12.43
C LEU A 652 -3.53 -15.87 -11.82
N THR A 653 -4.69 -15.49 -12.36
CA THR A 653 -5.51 -14.34 -11.96
C THR A 653 -6.66 -14.68 -11.02
N VAL A 654 -6.80 -15.96 -10.63
CA VAL A 654 -7.91 -16.44 -9.80
C VAL A 654 -7.49 -16.34 -8.31
N PRO A 655 -8.32 -15.73 -7.43
CA PRO A 655 -8.05 -15.71 -5.99
C PRO A 655 -8.20 -17.11 -5.37
N ASN A 656 -7.55 -17.33 -4.22
CA ASN A 656 -7.58 -18.60 -3.49
C ASN A 656 -7.89 -18.35 -2.00
N GLY A 657 -9.01 -18.87 -1.50
CA GLY A 657 -9.49 -18.67 -0.13
C GLY A 657 -8.46 -19.10 0.93
N PRO A 658 -7.93 -20.34 0.89
CA PRO A 658 -6.93 -20.82 1.84
C PRO A 658 -5.64 -19.98 1.87
N ALA A 659 -5.24 -19.36 0.75
CA ALA A 659 -4.13 -18.41 0.76
C ALA A 659 -4.50 -17.10 1.46
N GLN A 660 -5.72 -16.60 1.28
CA GLN A 660 -6.23 -15.43 2.00
C GLN A 660 -6.36 -15.71 3.50
N GLU A 661 -6.92 -16.87 3.90
CA GLU A 661 -7.00 -17.31 5.30
C GLU A 661 -5.60 -17.34 5.93
N ARG A 662 -4.63 -18.03 5.31
CA ARG A 662 -3.25 -18.11 5.81
C ARG A 662 -2.57 -16.74 5.96
N VAL A 663 -2.85 -15.76 5.10
CA VAL A 663 -2.23 -14.42 5.23
C VAL A 663 -2.87 -13.60 6.35
N ILE A 664 -4.17 -13.78 6.60
CA ILE A 664 -4.89 -13.16 7.72
C ILE A 664 -4.43 -13.78 9.04
N GLU A 665 -4.36 -15.11 9.12
CA GLU A 665 -3.86 -15.87 10.28
C GLU A 665 -2.42 -15.48 10.65
N GLU A 666 -1.51 -15.45 9.67
CA GLU A 666 -0.10 -15.09 9.92
C GLU A 666 0.03 -13.63 10.37
N ALA A 667 -0.77 -12.70 9.83
CA ALA A 667 -0.77 -11.31 10.28
C ALA A 667 -1.32 -11.16 11.71
N LEU A 668 -2.37 -11.90 12.08
CA LEU A 668 -2.93 -11.96 13.44
C LEU A 668 -1.96 -12.59 14.44
N SER A 669 -1.31 -13.69 14.04
CA SER A 669 -0.25 -14.38 14.79
C SER A 669 0.89 -13.42 15.12
N ARG A 670 1.42 -12.73 14.11
CA ARG A 670 2.46 -11.68 14.26
C ARG A 670 2.02 -10.46 15.07
N ALA A 671 0.72 -10.20 15.15
CA ALA A 671 0.15 -9.11 15.96
C ALA A 671 -0.03 -9.50 17.44
N GLY A 672 -0.08 -10.80 17.74
CA GLY A 672 -0.50 -11.32 19.04
C GLY A 672 -1.97 -10.98 19.36
N ILE A 673 -2.83 -10.96 18.34
CA ILE A 673 -4.25 -10.56 18.44
C ILE A 673 -5.14 -11.74 18.03
N ALA A 674 -6.15 -12.05 18.82
CA ALA A 674 -7.07 -13.15 18.48
C ALA A 674 -8.09 -12.71 17.40
N PRO A 675 -8.55 -13.60 16.50
CA PRO A 675 -9.42 -13.21 15.39
C PRO A 675 -10.74 -12.53 15.83
N GLY A 676 -11.34 -13.00 16.94
CA GLY A 676 -12.54 -12.37 17.53
C GLY A 676 -12.32 -10.95 18.07
N GLU A 677 -11.07 -10.47 18.18
CA GLU A 677 -10.74 -9.14 18.68
C GLU A 677 -10.60 -8.07 17.58
N VAL A 678 -10.71 -8.41 16.30
CA VAL A 678 -10.72 -7.42 15.21
C VAL A 678 -12.15 -6.95 14.98
N ASP A 679 -12.40 -5.64 14.99
CA ASP A 679 -13.75 -5.08 14.91
C ASP A 679 -14.24 -4.96 13.46
N TYR A 680 -13.31 -4.55 12.57
CA TYR A 680 -13.58 -4.19 11.19
C TYR A 680 -12.55 -4.82 10.24
N LEU A 681 -13.00 -5.22 9.05
CA LEU A 681 -12.16 -5.59 7.93
C LEU A 681 -12.38 -4.59 6.78
N GLU A 682 -11.33 -3.83 6.47
CA GLU A 682 -11.24 -3.10 5.22
C GLU A 682 -10.77 -4.09 4.14
N ALA A 683 -11.74 -4.56 3.36
CA ALA A 683 -11.56 -5.64 2.39
C ALA A 683 -10.88 -5.18 1.10
N ASN A 684 -10.23 -6.13 0.42
CA ASN A 684 -9.80 -5.96 -0.95
C ASN A 684 -11.02 -5.67 -1.85
N GLY A 685 -12.13 -6.41 -1.71
CA GLY A 685 -13.48 -6.00 -2.06
C GLY A 685 -13.62 -5.33 -3.43
N VAL A 686 -13.15 -5.99 -4.49
CA VAL A 686 -13.08 -5.39 -5.84
C VAL A 686 -14.44 -5.33 -6.54
N GLY A 687 -15.47 -6.02 -6.04
CA GLY A 687 -16.78 -6.05 -6.71
C GLY A 687 -16.83 -7.09 -7.82
N SER A 688 -16.10 -8.21 -7.69
CA SER A 688 -16.10 -9.28 -8.68
C SER A 688 -16.92 -10.49 -8.22
N ASP A 689 -17.71 -11.04 -9.15
CA ASP A 689 -18.65 -12.15 -8.93
C ASP A 689 -18.01 -13.37 -8.23
N LEU A 690 -16.78 -13.73 -8.60
CA LEU A 690 -16.03 -14.84 -7.99
C LEU A 690 -15.17 -14.42 -6.78
N GLY A 691 -14.56 -13.22 -6.82
CA GLY A 691 -13.58 -12.82 -5.82
C GLY A 691 -14.20 -12.37 -4.50
N ASP A 692 -15.35 -11.70 -4.56
CA ASP A 692 -16.06 -11.20 -3.39
C ASP A 692 -16.56 -12.37 -2.50
N PRO A 693 -17.17 -13.47 -3.03
CA PRO A 693 -17.49 -14.65 -2.22
C PRO A 693 -16.28 -15.32 -1.57
N ILE A 694 -15.15 -15.45 -2.28
CA ILE A 694 -13.92 -16.05 -1.75
C ILE A 694 -13.38 -15.23 -0.57
N GLU A 695 -13.33 -13.89 -0.70
CA GLU A 695 -12.83 -13.03 0.37
C GLU A 695 -13.74 -13.02 1.60
N VAL A 696 -15.06 -12.97 1.41
CA VAL A 696 -16.01 -12.99 2.54
C VAL A 696 -15.95 -14.34 3.27
N GLN A 697 -15.78 -15.45 2.57
CA GLN A 697 -15.63 -16.78 3.18
C GLN A 697 -14.31 -16.91 3.94
N ALA A 698 -13.18 -16.50 3.36
CA ALA A 698 -11.89 -16.50 4.05
C ALA A 698 -11.90 -15.61 5.31
N ALA A 699 -12.52 -14.42 5.22
CA ALA A 699 -12.72 -13.54 6.37
C ALA A 699 -13.58 -14.19 7.45
N ALA A 700 -14.71 -14.83 7.08
CA ALA A 700 -15.59 -15.54 8.01
C ALA A 700 -14.88 -16.73 8.68
N ALA A 701 -14.11 -17.52 7.92
CA ALA A 701 -13.39 -18.70 8.38
C ALA A 701 -12.33 -18.37 9.45
N VAL A 702 -11.66 -17.21 9.34
CA VAL A 702 -10.65 -16.77 10.32
C VAL A 702 -11.27 -15.92 11.44
N TYR A 703 -11.92 -14.80 11.11
CA TYR A 703 -12.44 -13.85 12.11
C TYR A 703 -13.72 -14.30 12.83
N GLY A 704 -14.42 -15.30 12.31
CA GLY A 704 -15.55 -15.94 12.98
C GLY A 704 -15.17 -16.83 14.16
N ARG A 705 -13.91 -17.27 14.26
CA ARG A 705 -13.46 -18.19 15.30
C ARG A 705 -13.56 -17.55 16.68
N GLY A 706 -14.42 -18.13 17.53
CA GLY A 706 -14.68 -17.63 18.88
C GLY A 706 -15.44 -16.29 18.93
N ARG A 707 -16.09 -15.87 17.83
CA ARG A 707 -16.87 -14.64 17.76
C ARG A 707 -18.28 -14.84 18.33
N ASP A 708 -18.74 -13.83 19.07
CA ASP A 708 -20.13 -13.71 19.54
C ASP A 708 -21.06 -13.45 18.33
N PRO A 709 -22.12 -14.25 18.11
CA PRO A 709 -23.08 -14.05 17.01
C PRO A 709 -23.73 -12.67 16.98
N GLU A 710 -23.93 -12.02 18.14
CA GLU A 710 -24.48 -10.66 18.22
C GLU A 710 -23.46 -9.58 17.83
N ARG A 711 -22.19 -9.98 17.60
CA ARG A 711 -21.04 -9.11 17.32
C ARG A 711 -20.27 -9.56 16.08
N PRO A 712 -20.93 -9.64 14.90
CA PRO A 712 -20.29 -10.02 13.64
C PRO A 712 -19.11 -9.10 13.31
N LEU A 713 -18.15 -9.61 12.55
CA LEU A 713 -17.09 -8.79 11.94
C LEU A 713 -17.74 -7.75 11.03
N LEU A 714 -17.45 -6.48 11.25
CA LEU A 714 -17.89 -5.44 10.32
C LEU A 714 -16.99 -5.47 9.09
N ILE A 715 -17.54 -5.42 7.88
CA ILE A 715 -16.75 -5.45 6.64
C ILE A 715 -17.16 -4.32 5.69
N GLY A 716 -16.19 -3.74 5.00
CA GLY A 716 -16.42 -2.71 3.98
C GLY A 716 -15.23 -2.53 3.04
N SER A 717 -15.42 -1.79 1.94
CA SER A 717 -14.31 -1.39 1.06
C SER A 717 -14.43 0.05 0.54
N VAL A 718 -13.33 0.80 0.61
CA VAL A 718 -13.13 2.16 0.06
C VAL A 718 -13.32 2.21 -1.47
N LYS A 719 -13.17 1.07 -2.16
CA LYS A 719 -13.27 1.00 -3.62
C LYS A 719 -14.66 1.33 -4.14
N THR A 720 -15.68 1.25 -3.27
CA THR A 720 -17.05 1.70 -3.56
C THR A 720 -17.20 3.23 -3.59
N ASN A 721 -16.25 3.99 -3.02
CA ASN A 721 -16.24 5.45 -3.03
C ASN A 721 -15.34 6.04 -4.13
N ILE A 722 -14.14 5.49 -4.31
CA ILE A 722 -13.06 6.09 -5.12
C ILE A 722 -12.52 5.15 -6.22
N GLY A 723 -13.26 4.08 -6.54
CA GLY A 723 -12.78 3.05 -7.46
C GLY A 723 -11.57 2.26 -6.93
N HIS A 724 -11.05 1.37 -7.76
CA HIS A 724 -9.85 0.61 -7.44
C HIS A 724 -8.60 1.41 -7.83
N LEU A 725 -7.88 1.92 -6.82
CA LEU A 725 -6.64 2.68 -7.01
C LEU A 725 -5.40 1.82 -7.33
N GLU A 726 -5.59 0.60 -7.85
CA GLU A 726 -4.53 -0.34 -8.25
C GLU A 726 -3.39 -0.42 -7.21
N CYS A 727 -2.17 0.05 -7.53
CA CYS A 727 -1.02 0.03 -6.62
C CYS A 727 -1.23 0.82 -5.31
N ALA A 728 -2.04 1.88 -5.34
CA ALA A 728 -2.35 2.74 -4.20
C ALA A 728 -3.56 2.25 -3.37
N ALA A 729 -4.25 1.18 -3.81
CA ALA A 729 -5.47 0.72 -3.16
C ALA A 729 -5.24 0.29 -1.70
N GLY A 730 -4.14 -0.41 -1.42
CA GLY A 730 -3.76 -0.84 -0.09
C GLY A 730 -3.57 0.30 0.90
N VAL A 731 -2.78 1.32 0.54
CA VAL A 731 -2.56 2.50 1.39
C VAL A 731 -3.82 3.37 1.52
N ALA A 732 -4.68 3.44 0.51
CA ALA A 732 -5.97 4.13 0.62
C ALA A 732 -6.93 3.45 1.61
N SER A 733 -7.01 2.11 1.56
CA SER A 733 -7.72 1.30 2.53
C SER A 733 -7.14 1.45 3.95
N LEU A 734 -5.81 1.46 4.11
CA LEU A 734 -5.16 1.74 5.39
C LEU A 734 -5.52 3.13 5.94
N ILE A 735 -5.43 4.18 5.12
CA ILE A 735 -5.76 5.56 5.52
C ILE A 735 -7.25 5.65 5.93
N LYS A 736 -8.18 5.05 5.16
CA LYS A 736 -9.61 4.99 5.54
C LYS A 736 -9.78 4.31 6.90
N ALA A 737 -9.20 3.13 7.11
CA ALA A 737 -9.36 2.37 8.35
C ALA A 737 -8.82 3.15 9.57
N VAL A 738 -7.67 3.80 9.42
CA VAL A 738 -7.06 4.63 10.48
C VAL A 738 -7.92 5.86 10.78
N LEU A 739 -8.40 6.58 9.76
CA LEU A 739 -9.33 7.71 9.96
C LEU A 739 -10.64 7.27 10.64
N ALA A 740 -11.23 6.15 10.20
CA ALA A 740 -12.46 5.60 10.78
C ALA A 740 -12.30 5.21 12.27
N MET A 741 -11.18 4.59 12.64
CA MET A 741 -10.86 4.30 14.06
C MET A 741 -10.69 5.59 14.88
N ASN A 742 -10.05 6.61 14.30
CA ASN A 742 -9.82 7.90 14.96
C ASN A 742 -11.13 8.67 15.19
N GLU A 743 -12.03 8.70 14.21
CA GLU A 743 -13.33 9.37 14.30
C GLU A 743 -14.40 8.51 15.01
N GLY A 744 -14.08 7.25 15.36
CA GLY A 744 -14.99 6.33 16.06
C GLY A 744 -16.21 5.93 15.24
N ARG A 745 -16.13 6.03 13.90
CA ARG A 745 -17.21 5.79 12.93
C ARG A 745 -16.67 5.04 11.73
N ILE A 746 -17.40 4.03 11.26
CA ILE A 746 -17.16 3.34 10.00
C ILE A 746 -18.12 3.94 8.96
N PRO A 747 -17.62 4.66 7.94
CA PRO A 747 -18.45 5.21 6.85
C PRO A 747 -19.18 4.12 6.09
N ARG A 748 -20.39 4.39 5.61
CA ARG A 748 -21.16 3.42 4.82
C ARG A 748 -20.39 2.94 3.58
N GLN A 749 -20.46 1.64 3.29
CA GLN A 749 -20.12 1.08 1.99
C GLN A 749 -21.21 1.47 0.98
N LEU A 750 -20.80 1.83 -0.25
CA LEU A 750 -21.74 2.15 -1.32
C LEU A 750 -22.08 0.91 -2.16
N HIS A 751 -23.17 1.02 -2.92
CA HIS A 751 -23.61 0.04 -3.92
C HIS A 751 -23.97 -1.36 -3.41
N PHE A 752 -24.14 -1.54 -2.10
CA PHE A 752 -24.71 -2.76 -1.49
C PHE A 752 -26.20 -2.59 -1.22
N ASN A 753 -27.03 -3.11 -2.12
CA ASN A 753 -28.49 -3.07 -2.10
C ASN A 753 -29.07 -4.48 -1.97
N ASP A 754 -28.61 -5.41 -2.81
CA ASP A 754 -29.03 -6.81 -2.86
C ASP A 754 -27.80 -7.68 -2.52
N PRO A 755 -27.77 -8.37 -1.36
CA PRO A 755 -26.61 -9.17 -0.96
C PRO A 755 -26.29 -10.29 -1.96
N ASN A 756 -25.01 -10.50 -2.28
CA ASN A 756 -24.60 -11.50 -3.28
C ASN A 756 -25.13 -12.92 -2.92
N PRO A 757 -25.86 -13.61 -3.82
CA PRO A 757 -26.56 -14.86 -3.52
C PRO A 757 -25.64 -16.08 -3.38
N HIS A 758 -24.36 -15.98 -3.74
CA HIS A 758 -23.37 -17.05 -3.56
C HIS A 758 -22.88 -17.19 -2.12
N LEU A 759 -23.32 -16.30 -1.21
CA LEU A 759 -22.98 -16.26 0.21
C LEU A 759 -24.21 -16.49 1.09
N GLU A 760 -24.11 -17.42 2.05
CA GLU A 760 -25.15 -17.69 3.04
C GLU A 760 -25.12 -16.66 4.18
N TRP A 761 -25.41 -15.39 3.88
CA TRP A 761 -25.26 -14.24 4.79
C TRP A 761 -25.86 -14.43 6.19
N GLU A 762 -26.98 -15.15 6.33
CA GLU A 762 -27.63 -15.44 7.62
C GLU A 762 -26.80 -16.33 8.57
N ARG A 763 -25.80 -17.06 8.03
CA ARG A 763 -24.93 -17.98 8.77
C ARG A 763 -23.50 -17.48 8.94
N LEU A 764 -23.10 -16.46 8.19
CA LEU A 764 -21.74 -15.92 8.23
C LEU A 764 -21.61 -14.93 9.39
N PRO A 765 -20.56 -15.01 10.23
CA PRO A 765 -20.34 -14.11 11.36
C PRO A 765 -19.75 -12.75 10.92
N VAL A 766 -20.26 -12.20 9.81
CA VAL A 766 -19.80 -11.00 9.12
C VAL A 766 -20.99 -10.11 8.75
N ARG A 767 -20.81 -8.79 8.73
CA ARG A 767 -21.87 -7.84 8.37
C ARG A 767 -21.31 -6.66 7.58
N VAL A 768 -21.81 -6.48 6.37
CA VAL A 768 -21.46 -5.33 5.51
C VAL A 768 -21.95 -4.03 6.16
N THR A 769 -21.09 -3.01 6.21
CA THR A 769 -21.43 -1.70 6.77
C THR A 769 -22.20 -0.84 5.77
N SER A 770 -23.41 -1.27 5.39
CA SER A 770 -24.26 -0.60 4.38
C SER A 770 -24.88 0.74 4.84
N ALA A 771 -24.75 1.06 6.13
CA ALA A 771 -25.09 2.35 6.73
C ALA A 771 -23.94 2.84 7.62
N ASP A 772 -23.91 4.13 7.90
CA ASP A 772 -22.97 4.73 8.84
C ASP A 772 -23.07 4.03 10.19
N THR A 773 -21.95 3.44 10.61
CA THR A 773 -21.91 2.52 11.76
C THR A 773 -20.94 3.06 12.80
N ASP A 774 -21.40 3.22 14.05
CA ASP A 774 -20.51 3.54 15.19
C ASP A 774 -19.46 2.44 15.35
N TRP A 775 -18.20 2.81 15.60
CA TRP A 775 -17.16 1.82 15.88
C TRP A 775 -17.46 1.12 17.22
N PRO A 776 -17.45 -0.24 17.28
CA PRO A 776 -17.69 -0.97 18.53
C PRO A 776 -16.71 -0.58 19.64
N SER A 777 -17.21 -0.06 20.77
CA SER A 777 -16.37 0.31 21.92
C SER A 777 -16.16 -0.88 22.87
N HIS A 778 -14.92 -1.14 23.29
CA HIS A 778 -14.53 -2.22 24.20
C HIS A 778 -13.87 -1.66 25.46
N ALA A 779 -14.36 -1.98 26.67
CA ALA A 779 -13.80 -1.44 27.92
C ALA A 779 -12.30 -1.69 28.09
N ASP A 780 -11.78 -2.80 27.56
CA ASP A 780 -10.44 -3.31 27.90
C ASP A 780 -9.43 -3.30 26.74
N ARG A 781 -9.79 -2.79 25.55
CA ARG A 781 -8.86 -2.67 24.40
C ARG A 781 -9.19 -1.53 23.43
N PRO A 782 -8.23 -1.08 22.58
CA PRO A 782 -8.50 -0.12 21.52
C PRO A 782 -9.34 -0.72 20.37
N PRO A 783 -9.84 0.13 19.45
CA PRO A 783 -10.43 -0.34 18.19
C PRO A 783 -9.37 -1.03 17.33
N ARG A 784 -9.76 -2.09 16.60
CA ARG A 784 -8.84 -2.91 15.78
C ARG A 784 -9.40 -3.20 14.40
N ALA A 785 -8.56 -3.09 13.38
CA ALA A 785 -8.92 -3.33 11.99
C ALA A 785 -7.94 -4.31 11.30
N GLY A 786 -8.48 -5.18 10.46
CA GLY A 786 -7.74 -5.86 9.41
C GLY A 786 -7.82 -5.06 8.11
N ILE A 787 -6.76 -5.04 7.32
CA ILE A 787 -6.73 -4.43 5.98
C ILE A 787 -6.15 -5.43 4.99
N SER A 788 -6.96 -5.81 3.99
CA SER A 788 -6.59 -6.78 2.95
C SER A 788 -6.29 -6.10 1.61
N SER A 789 -5.30 -6.59 0.88
CA SER A 789 -5.15 -6.32 -0.55
C SER A 789 -4.54 -7.50 -1.28
N PHE A 790 -5.19 -7.91 -2.37
CA PHE A 790 -4.88 -9.15 -3.10
C PHE A 790 -4.51 -8.79 -4.54
N GLY A 791 -3.27 -9.08 -4.93
CA GLY A 791 -2.73 -8.75 -6.25
C GLY A 791 -3.21 -9.72 -7.32
N LEU A 792 -3.47 -9.20 -8.53
CA LEU A 792 -3.86 -9.98 -9.70
C LEU A 792 -2.83 -11.08 -10.07
N SER A 793 -1.58 -10.94 -9.65
CA SER A 793 -0.51 -11.95 -9.81
C SER A 793 -0.51 -13.03 -8.71
N GLY A 794 -1.53 -13.08 -7.85
CA GLY A 794 -1.69 -14.04 -6.78
C GLY A 794 -0.92 -13.71 -5.49
N THR A 795 -0.26 -12.56 -5.38
CA THR A 795 0.39 -12.11 -4.13
C THR A 795 -0.63 -11.45 -3.21
N ASN A 796 -0.81 -11.97 -2.00
CA ASN A 796 -1.72 -11.44 -1.00
C ASN A 796 -0.96 -10.68 0.09
N ALA A 797 -1.53 -9.57 0.56
CA ALA A 797 -1.00 -8.82 1.70
C ALA A 797 -2.13 -8.52 2.71
N HIS A 798 -1.84 -8.70 3.99
CA HIS A 798 -2.76 -8.35 5.08
C HIS A 798 -2.03 -7.62 6.21
N VAL A 799 -2.66 -6.59 6.77
CA VAL A 799 -2.12 -5.76 7.87
C VAL A 799 -3.16 -5.63 8.98
N VAL A 800 -2.74 -5.88 10.22
CA VAL A 800 -3.57 -5.70 11.42
C VAL A 800 -3.13 -4.42 12.13
N VAL A 801 -4.07 -3.50 12.31
CA VAL A 801 -3.86 -2.16 12.88
C VAL A 801 -4.76 -1.96 14.09
N GLU A 802 -4.22 -1.27 15.09
CA GLU A 802 -4.89 -0.90 16.33
C GLU A 802 -4.93 0.63 16.44
N GLY A 803 -6.03 1.19 16.95
CA GLY A 803 -6.14 2.64 17.21
C GLY A 803 -5.22 3.07 18.36
N ALA A 804 -4.68 4.28 18.27
CA ALA A 804 -3.82 4.85 19.31
C ALA A 804 -4.63 5.25 20.55
N GLU A 805 -4.14 4.92 21.74
CA GLU A 805 -4.64 5.50 22.99
C GLU A 805 -4.20 6.97 23.10
N GLN A 806 -5.07 7.85 23.63
CA GLN A 806 -4.72 9.25 23.79
C GLN A 806 -3.79 9.45 25.01
N PRO A 807 -2.87 10.44 25.00
CA PRO A 807 -1.88 10.63 26.07
C PRO A 807 -2.43 11.00 27.47
N ASP A 808 -3.73 11.20 27.60
CA ASP A 808 -4.43 11.45 28.87
C ASP A 808 -5.23 10.22 29.37
N GLY A 809 -5.15 9.08 28.66
CA GLY A 809 -5.89 7.86 28.98
C GLY A 809 -7.40 7.95 28.70
N THR A 810 -7.89 9.08 28.16
CA THR A 810 -9.30 9.24 27.81
C THR A 810 -9.61 8.65 26.44
N ARG A 811 -10.87 8.28 26.22
CA ARG A 811 -11.32 7.73 24.95
C ARG A 811 -11.97 8.84 24.15
N ARG A 812 -11.51 9.02 22.91
CA ARG A 812 -11.83 10.19 22.08
C ARG A 812 -13.35 10.42 21.86
N ARG A 813 -14.21 9.41 22.07
CA ARG A 813 -15.67 9.56 22.08
C ARG A 813 -16.17 10.65 23.06
N ASP A 814 -15.39 10.93 24.10
CA ASP A 814 -15.67 11.96 25.11
C ASP A 814 -15.06 13.35 24.79
N ALA A 815 -14.19 13.44 23.77
CA ALA A 815 -13.37 14.64 23.47
C ALA A 815 -13.72 15.37 22.15
N GLY A 816 -14.49 14.73 21.26
CA GLY A 816 -14.98 15.33 20.01
C GLY A 816 -14.04 15.21 18.78
N PRO A 817 -14.36 15.91 17.68
CA PRO A 817 -13.62 15.81 16.42
C PRO A 817 -12.30 16.61 16.45
N ALA A 818 -11.22 15.95 16.87
CA ALA A 818 -9.86 16.45 16.78
C ALA A 818 -8.88 15.33 16.42
N TRP A 819 -8.18 15.48 15.29
CA TRP A 819 -7.09 14.60 14.87
C TRP A 819 -6.04 14.41 15.99
N PRO A 820 -5.37 13.24 16.05
CA PRO A 820 -4.54 12.86 17.20
C PRO A 820 -3.40 13.84 17.46
N ALA A 821 -3.19 14.16 18.73
CA ALA A 821 -2.05 14.94 19.22
C ALA A 821 -0.97 14.01 19.80
N GLY A 822 0.29 14.48 19.77
CA GLY A 822 1.41 13.77 20.39
C GLY A 822 1.39 13.84 21.92
N ALA A 823 2.16 12.96 22.55
CA ALA A 823 2.34 12.96 24.00
C ALA A 823 2.95 14.29 24.49
N ALA A 824 2.62 14.66 25.73
CA ALA A 824 3.14 15.89 26.34
C ALA A 824 4.62 15.68 26.73
N GLN A 825 5.51 16.41 26.07
CA GLN A 825 6.96 16.34 26.32
C GLN A 825 7.44 17.61 27.01
N THR A 826 8.20 17.46 28.10
CA THR A 826 8.89 18.59 28.74
C THR A 826 10.17 18.88 27.97
N ILE A 827 10.29 20.08 27.44
CA ILE A 827 11.38 20.46 26.55
C ILE A 827 12.62 20.77 27.38
N ALA A 828 13.64 19.92 27.27
CA ALA A 828 14.86 20.05 28.04
C ALA A 828 15.61 21.37 27.72
N PRO A 829 15.97 22.18 28.73
CA PRO A 829 16.79 23.37 28.54
C PRO A 829 18.19 22.99 28.04
N ARG A 830 18.62 23.58 26.92
CA ARG A 830 19.94 23.36 26.32
C ARG A 830 20.89 24.51 26.66
N LEU A 831 21.79 24.27 27.61
CA LEU A 831 22.92 25.15 27.92
C LEU A 831 24.04 24.97 26.87
N PRO A 832 24.80 26.02 26.50
CA PRO A 832 26.01 25.86 25.68
C PRO A 832 27.10 25.10 26.42
N GLU A 833 28.06 24.53 25.68
CA GLU A 833 29.14 23.67 26.19
C GLU A 833 29.90 24.27 27.38
N GLN A 834 30.20 25.57 27.34
CA GLN A 834 30.85 26.35 28.41
C GLN A 834 30.08 26.34 29.74
N SER A 835 28.82 25.91 29.74
CA SER A 835 27.91 25.85 30.90
C SER A 835 27.10 24.55 30.97
N ALA A 836 27.37 23.56 30.12
CA ALA A 836 26.53 22.36 29.98
C ALA A 836 26.46 21.46 31.23
N ARG A 837 27.29 21.74 32.24
CA ARG A 837 27.31 21.04 33.55
C ARG A 837 26.52 21.77 34.64
N LEU A 838 25.98 22.97 34.38
CA LEU A 838 25.22 23.70 35.39
C LEU A 838 23.88 22.99 35.68
N PRO A 839 23.50 22.84 36.96
CA PRO A 839 22.20 22.30 37.31
C PRO A 839 21.10 23.31 36.96
N VAL A 840 20.18 22.94 36.08
CA VAL A 840 18.97 23.73 35.83
C VAL A 840 17.91 23.35 36.86
N SER A 841 17.50 24.31 37.69
CA SER A 841 16.51 24.08 38.75
C SER A 841 15.12 23.81 38.17
N PRO A 842 14.39 22.77 38.62
CA PRO A 842 13.00 22.51 38.24
C PRO A 842 11.98 23.40 38.99
N ALA A 843 12.44 24.51 39.60
CA ALA A 843 11.56 25.48 40.25
C ALA A 843 10.55 26.10 39.26
N ALA A 844 9.42 26.58 39.79
CA ALA A 844 8.35 27.16 38.98
C ALA A 844 8.82 28.39 38.20
N PHE A 845 9.12 28.19 36.91
CA PHE A 845 9.38 29.25 35.95
C PHE A 845 8.04 29.82 35.44
N VAL A 846 8.00 31.10 35.08
CA VAL A 846 6.79 31.72 34.51
C VAL A 846 6.85 31.56 32.98
N PRO A 847 5.91 30.83 32.34
CA PRO A 847 5.86 30.73 30.89
C PRO A 847 5.72 32.12 30.26
N ARG A 848 6.44 32.38 29.18
CA ARG A 848 6.42 33.69 28.52
C ARG A 848 5.03 34.04 27.99
N ASP A 849 4.61 35.29 28.17
CA ASP A 849 3.37 35.79 27.56
C ASP A 849 3.48 35.87 26.02
N THR A 850 4.67 36.21 25.50
CA THR A 850 4.92 36.33 24.06
C THR A 850 5.43 35.02 23.45
N ARG A 851 4.76 34.56 22.40
CA ARG A 851 5.10 33.39 21.56
C ARG A 851 5.53 33.83 20.16
N ILE A 852 6.20 32.95 19.42
CA ILE A 852 6.53 33.18 17.99
C ILE A 852 5.88 32.11 17.14
N LEU A 853 5.09 32.48 16.13
CA LEU A 853 4.78 31.60 15.01
C LEU A 853 5.78 31.85 13.87
N PRO A 854 6.71 30.92 13.59
CA PRO A 854 7.55 30.99 12.40
C PRO A 854 6.79 30.45 11.18
N LEU A 855 6.78 31.24 10.11
CA LEU A 855 6.29 30.85 8.79
C LEU A 855 7.42 30.99 7.77
N SER A 856 7.50 30.06 6.82
CA SER A 856 8.45 30.18 5.72
C SER A 856 7.91 29.65 4.38
N GLY A 857 8.49 30.13 3.29
CA GLY A 857 8.15 29.73 1.93
C GLY A 857 9.34 29.87 0.96
N LYS A 858 9.26 29.20 -0.19
CA LYS A 858 10.20 29.40 -1.31
C LYS A 858 9.83 30.60 -2.20
N SER A 859 8.63 31.17 -2.03
CA SER A 859 8.18 32.42 -2.64
C SER A 859 7.36 33.29 -1.67
N PRO A 860 7.10 34.56 -2.01
CA PRO A 860 6.14 35.41 -1.29
C PRO A 860 4.68 34.92 -1.39
N ASP A 861 4.27 34.27 -2.48
CA ASP A 861 2.89 33.75 -2.62
C ASP A 861 2.70 32.54 -1.69
N ALA A 862 3.65 31.61 -1.66
CA ALA A 862 3.62 30.49 -0.72
C ALA A 862 3.52 30.96 0.74
N LEU A 863 4.24 32.03 1.11
CA LEU A 863 4.12 32.63 2.45
C LEU A 863 2.73 33.25 2.71
N ARG A 864 2.14 33.93 1.71
CA ARG A 864 0.76 34.46 1.79
C ARG A 864 -0.27 33.34 1.96
N GLN A 865 -0.18 32.30 1.14
CA GLN A 865 -1.08 31.15 1.18
C GLN A 865 -0.96 30.38 2.50
N LEU A 866 0.25 30.28 3.05
CA LEU A 866 0.47 29.66 4.36
C LEU A 866 -0.21 30.48 5.45
N ALA A 867 -0.07 31.82 5.46
CA ALA A 867 -0.77 32.69 6.41
C ALA A 867 -2.30 32.56 6.32
N LEU A 868 -2.86 32.47 5.11
CA LEU A 868 -4.29 32.20 4.89
C LEU A 868 -4.74 30.84 5.44
N ARG A 869 -3.92 29.79 5.30
CA ARG A 869 -4.20 28.47 5.87
C ARG A 869 -4.15 28.46 7.41
N TYR A 870 -3.23 29.20 8.02
CA TYR A 870 -3.19 29.37 9.48
C TYR A 870 -4.37 30.20 10.01
N LEU A 871 -4.88 31.18 9.25
CA LEU A 871 -6.12 31.89 9.58
C LEU A 871 -7.33 30.94 9.59
N ALA A 872 -7.50 30.14 8.54
CA ALA A 872 -8.58 29.15 8.47
C ALA A 872 -8.50 28.13 9.64
N TRP A 873 -7.30 27.62 9.92
CA TRP A 873 -7.06 26.73 11.06
C TRP A 873 -7.41 27.40 12.41
N LEU A 874 -7.05 28.67 12.60
CA LEU A 874 -7.36 29.39 13.83
C LEU A 874 -8.87 29.59 14.01
N ASP A 875 -9.56 30.01 12.94
CA ASP A 875 -11.01 30.21 12.93
C ASP A 875 -11.77 28.88 13.18
N GLU A 876 -11.29 27.75 12.63
CA GLU A 876 -11.82 26.40 12.91
C GLU A 876 -11.64 25.97 14.38
N ARG A 877 -10.50 26.30 15.01
CA ARG A 877 -10.21 25.91 16.40
C ARG A 877 -10.95 26.75 17.43
N GLU A 878 -11.14 28.05 17.18
CA GLU A 878 -11.97 28.90 18.05
C GLU A 878 -13.46 28.54 17.99
N ALA A 879 -13.95 28.05 16.85
CA ALA A 879 -15.33 27.60 16.70
C ALA A 879 -15.63 26.25 17.41
N ALA A 880 -14.62 25.54 17.91
CA ALA A 880 -14.79 24.23 18.53
C ALA A 880 -15.46 24.33 19.92
N PRO A 881 -16.46 23.48 20.25
CA PRO A 881 -17.18 23.54 21.54
C PRO A 881 -16.32 23.38 22.80
N SER A 882 -15.10 22.85 22.67
CA SER A 882 -14.12 22.65 23.75
C SER A 882 -13.20 23.87 23.99
N ALA A 883 -13.28 24.91 23.16
CA ALA A 883 -12.43 26.10 23.26
C ALA A 883 -12.85 27.00 24.44
N ASN A 884 -12.22 26.79 25.60
CA ASN A 884 -12.11 27.83 26.64
C ASN A 884 -10.78 28.60 26.50
N GLY A 885 -10.68 29.80 27.09
CA GLY A 885 -9.52 30.68 26.90
C GLY A 885 -8.16 30.03 27.22
N ALA A 886 -8.05 29.35 28.36
CA ALA A 886 -6.81 28.69 28.76
C ALA A 886 -6.44 27.48 27.87
N ALA A 887 -7.45 26.73 27.39
CA ALA A 887 -7.22 25.64 26.44
C ALA A 887 -6.75 26.18 25.07
N LEU A 888 -7.29 27.31 24.61
CA LEU A 888 -6.87 27.99 23.39
C LEU A 888 -5.44 28.53 23.51
N GLU A 889 -5.08 29.17 24.63
CA GLU A 889 -3.71 29.63 24.89
C GLU A 889 -2.69 28.48 24.85
N SER A 890 -3.01 27.34 25.46
CA SER A 890 -2.14 26.15 25.39
C SER A 890 -2.02 25.63 23.96
N LEU A 891 -3.13 25.56 23.21
CA LEU A 891 -3.15 25.11 21.81
C LEU A 891 -2.31 26.03 20.90
N LEU A 892 -2.34 27.35 21.13
CA LEU A 892 -1.52 28.31 20.38
C LEU A 892 -0.02 28.17 20.69
N ALA A 893 0.34 27.79 21.91
CA ALA A 893 1.72 27.51 22.26
C ALA A 893 2.20 26.17 21.67
N ASP A 894 1.36 25.13 21.66
CA ASP A 894 1.62 23.86 20.95
C ASP A 894 1.72 24.05 19.43
N MET A 895 0.92 24.96 18.85
CA MET A 895 1.01 25.39 17.45
C MET A 895 2.36 26.04 17.16
N ALA A 896 2.74 27.05 17.95
CA ALA A 896 3.99 27.77 17.79
C ALA A 896 5.22 26.84 17.93
N TRP A 897 5.18 25.91 18.89
CA TRP A 897 6.22 24.89 19.05
C TRP A 897 6.26 23.90 17.88
N THR A 898 5.12 23.35 17.46
CA THR A 898 5.06 22.37 16.35
C THR A 898 5.50 23.02 15.02
N ALA A 899 5.11 24.27 14.76
CA ALA A 899 5.56 25.02 13.59
C ALA A 899 7.06 25.34 13.62
N GLY A 900 7.62 25.59 14.81
CA GLY A 900 9.04 25.90 14.97
C GLY A 900 9.98 24.68 14.96
N ALA A 901 9.51 23.52 15.42
CA ALA A 901 10.31 22.29 15.56
C ALA A 901 10.03 21.22 14.50
N GLY A 902 8.88 21.29 13.80
CA GLY A 902 8.40 20.25 12.87
C GLY A 902 8.15 20.74 11.44
N ARG A 903 8.82 21.81 11.00
CA ARG A 903 8.72 22.38 9.64
C ARG A 903 10.09 22.85 9.17
N SER A 904 10.32 22.82 7.85
CA SER A 904 11.51 23.42 7.24
C SER A 904 11.44 24.95 7.23
N HIS A 905 12.61 25.59 7.29
CA HIS A 905 12.74 27.03 7.45
C HIS A 905 13.39 27.71 6.23
N PHE A 906 12.61 27.81 5.15
CA PHE A 906 13.00 28.35 3.84
C PHE A 906 13.42 29.83 3.86
N ALA A 907 13.92 30.32 2.72
CA ALA A 907 14.50 31.66 2.60
C ALA A 907 13.50 32.82 2.73
N ARG A 908 12.22 32.68 2.36
CA ARG A 908 11.21 33.73 2.61
C ARG A 908 10.60 33.48 3.98
N ARG A 909 10.92 34.32 4.96
CA ARG A 909 10.60 34.11 6.38
C ARG A 909 9.73 35.21 6.93
N ALA A 910 8.74 34.82 7.74
CA ALA A 910 8.09 35.68 8.70
C ALA A 910 8.17 35.00 10.07
N ALA A 911 8.44 35.78 11.11
CA ALA A 911 8.23 35.35 12.48
C ALA A 911 7.22 36.33 13.09
N ILE A 912 6.16 35.79 13.68
CA ILE A 912 5.06 36.57 14.25
C ILE A 912 5.16 36.47 15.77
N PRO A 913 5.66 37.49 16.49
CA PRO A 913 5.43 37.63 17.92
C PRO A 913 3.94 37.83 18.17
N PHE A 914 3.35 37.05 19.07
CA PHE A 914 1.95 37.19 19.48
C PHE A 914 1.75 36.84 20.95
N GLN A 915 0.69 37.38 21.56
CA GLN A 915 0.29 37.10 22.94
C GLN A 915 -1.12 36.52 23.03
N THR A 916 -2.00 36.93 22.12
CA THR A 916 -3.40 36.47 22.03
C THR A 916 -3.74 36.00 20.62
N ALA A 917 -4.82 35.22 20.50
CA ALA A 917 -5.36 34.79 19.21
C ALA A 917 -5.67 35.97 18.27
N ASP A 918 -6.19 37.08 18.79
CA ASP A 918 -6.45 38.30 18.02
C ASP A 918 -5.17 38.95 17.48
N SER A 919 -4.12 39.06 18.31
CA SER A 919 -2.83 39.60 17.85
C SER A 919 -2.18 38.74 16.76
N LEU A 920 -2.32 37.41 16.87
CA LEU A 920 -1.89 36.47 15.84
C LEU A 920 -2.71 36.63 14.55
N ARG A 921 -4.04 36.71 14.66
CA ARG A 921 -4.97 36.89 13.55
C ARG A 921 -4.73 38.19 12.78
N GLU A 922 -4.47 39.30 13.47
CA GLU A 922 -4.13 40.57 12.84
C GLU A 922 -2.81 40.48 12.05
N ALA A 923 -1.77 39.91 12.65
CA ALA A 923 -0.47 39.76 12.00
C ALA A 923 -0.52 38.80 10.79
N LEU A 924 -1.25 37.68 10.90
CA LEU A 924 -1.48 36.76 9.78
C LEU A 924 -2.24 37.45 8.63
N ARG A 925 -3.27 38.27 8.94
CA ARG A 925 -3.98 39.07 7.94
C ARG A 925 -3.08 40.11 7.27
N ALA A 926 -2.15 40.73 8.01
CA ALA A 926 -1.21 41.68 7.44
C ALA A 926 -0.26 41.01 6.42
N ILE A 927 0.20 39.78 6.68
CA ILE A 927 0.96 38.96 5.72
C ILE A 927 0.07 38.55 4.52
N ALA A 928 -1.17 38.13 4.78
CA ALA A 928 -2.13 37.74 3.74
C ALA A 928 -2.46 38.90 2.78
N ASP A 929 -2.55 40.13 3.28
CA ASP A 929 -2.82 41.36 2.51
C ASP A 929 -1.59 41.92 1.78
N HIS A 930 -0.42 41.27 1.84
CA HIS A 930 0.87 41.80 1.37
C HIS A 930 1.25 43.17 1.97
N ARG A 931 0.76 43.50 3.18
CA ARG A 931 1.17 44.73 3.87
C ARG A 931 2.64 44.57 4.30
N PRO A 932 3.47 45.62 4.27
CA PRO A 932 4.86 45.54 4.71
C PRO A 932 4.93 45.36 6.24
N THR A 933 4.95 44.11 6.69
CA THR A 933 5.02 43.68 8.10
C THR A 933 6.43 43.78 8.70
N GLY A 934 7.24 44.75 8.26
CA GLY A 934 8.67 44.81 8.57
C GLY A 934 9.50 43.68 7.94
N VAL A 935 8.90 42.87 7.05
CA VAL A 935 9.58 41.83 6.26
C VAL A 935 10.50 42.51 5.25
N HIS A 936 11.75 42.76 5.66
CA HIS A 936 12.82 42.97 4.73
C HIS A 936 13.03 41.68 3.94
N PRO A 937 13.11 41.70 2.60
CA PRO A 937 13.61 40.54 1.88
C PRO A 937 15.04 40.29 2.38
N PRO A 938 15.44 39.02 2.61
CA PRO A 938 16.86 38.73 2.81
C PRO A 938 17.65 39.31 1.63
N ALA A 939 18.83 39.84 1.93
CA ALA A 939 19.78 40.25 0.90
C ALA A 939 19.97 39.08 -0.10
N PRO A 940 20.17 39.35 -1.40
CA PRO A 940 20.40 38.30 -2.38
C PRO A 940 21.51 37.36 -1.90
N GLU A 941 21.32 36.05 -2.14
CA GLU A 941 22.23 34.99 -1.70
C GLU A 941 23.68 35.38 -2.00
N ALA A 942 24.45 35.67 -0.94
CA ALA A 942 25.89 35.74 -1.06
C ALA A 942 26.41 34.31 -1.18
N ASP A 943 27.35 34.07 -2.11
CA ASP A 943 27.97 32.75 -2.32
C ASP A 943 28.71 32.19 -1.08
N THR A 944 28.87 33.02 -0.03
CA THR A 944 29.41 32.62 1.28
C THR A 944 28.49 33.05 2.42
N PRO A 945 28.23 32.16 3.41
CA PRO A 945 27.51 32.54 4.63
C PRO A 945 28.40 33.44 5.50
N ARG A 946 28.00 34.70 5.64
CA ARG A 946 28.73 35.68 6.46
C ARG A 946 28.77 35.27 7.94
N LYS A 947 29.83 35.65 8.64
CA LYS A 947 30.06 35.28 10.05
C LYS A 947 29.24 36.14 11.00
N LEU A 948 28.46 35.53 11.88
CA LEU A 948 27.79 36.23 12.98
C LEU A 948 28.83 36.68 14.01
N ALA A 949 28.82 37.97 14.36
CA ALA A 949 29.63 38.52 15.45
C ALA A 949 28.77 38.84 16.68
N PHE A 950 29.26 38.54 17.88
CA PHE A 950 28.67 39.02 19.13
C PHE A 950 29.50 40.19 19.67
N ALA A 951 28.83 41.29 20.00
CA ALA A 951 29.41 42.50 20.58
C ALA A 951 28.98 42.64 22.05
N TYR A 952 29.95 42.75 22.96
CA TYR A 952 29.71 42.84 24.40
C TYR A 952 30.05 44.26 24.89
N PRO A 953 29.07 45.03 25.40
CA PRO A 953 29.29 46.38 25.89
C PRO A 953 30.14 46.42 27.19
N GLY A 954 30.39 47.63 27.69
CA GLY A 954 31.12 47.84 28.94
C GLY A 954 30.24 48.41 30.05
N GLU A 955 30.91 48.91 31.11
CA GLU A 955 30.31 49.78 32.12
C GLU A 955 29.62 51.01 31.47
N GLY A 956 28.52 51.46 32.07
CA GLY A 956 27.66 52.52 31.55
C GLY A 956 26.41 52.00 30.84
N SER A 957 26.21 50.68 30.79
CA SER A 957 25.03 50.01 30.24
C SER A 957 24.11 49.43 31.34
N GLU A 958 24.59 49.36 32.59
CA GLU A 958 23.88 48.74 33.71
C GLU A 958 22.71 49.57 34.24
N GLN A 959 21.60 48.90 34.57
CA GLN A 959 20.41 49.52 35.18
C GLN A 959 19.80 48.63 36.26
N VAL A 960 19.27 49.22 37.32
CA VAL A 960 18.59 48.49 38.39
C VAL A 960 17.36 47.78 37.82
N GLY A 961 17.27 46.46 38.04
CA GLY A 961 16.29 45.57 37.43
C GLY A 961 16.80 44.81 36.21
N MET A 962 18.02 45.07 35.71
CA MET A 962 18.56 44.37 34.54
C MET A 962 18.59 42.84 34.75
N GLY A 963 18.19 42.10 33.73
CA GLY A 963 18.15 40.63 33.77
C GLY A 963 16.99 40.03 34.57
N ARG A 964 16.12 40.81 35.21
CA ARG A 964 15.04 40.27 36.06
C ARG A 964 14.03 39.43 35.29
N ASP A 965 13.49 39.96 34.21
CA ASP A 965 12.42 39.29 33.44
C ASP A 965 12.94 37.99 32.80
N ILE A 966 14.19 37.99 32.32
CA ILE A 966 14.82 36.76 31.83
C ILE A 966 15.14 35.80 32.98
N TYR A 967 15.53 36.27 34.16
CA TYR A 967 15.73 35.38 35.31
C TYR A 967 14.40 34.68 35.69
N ASP A 968 13.28 35.39 35.67
CA ASP A 968 11.95 34.87 36.00
C ASP A 968 11.35 33.97 34.89
N CYS A 969 11.66 34.21 33.61
CA CYS A 969 11.09 33.49 32.45
C CYS A 969 12.04 32.56 31.67
N GLU A 970 13.35 32.55 31.94
CA GLU A 970 14.35 31.81 31.14
C GLU A 970 15.18 30.83 32.01
N PRO A 971 14.90 29.52 31.99
CA PRO A 971 15.61 28.56 32.84
C PRO A 971 17.12 28.48 32.52
N VAL A 972 17.50 28.74 31.26
CA VAL A 972 18.90 28.80 30.81
C VAL A 972 19.64 30.00 31.39
N ALA A 973 19.05 31.20 31.33
CA ALA A 973 19.66 32.41 31.90
C ALA A 973 19.71 32.34 33.43
N ARG A 974 18.63 31.85 34.05
CA ARG A 974 18.55 31.58 35.49
C ARG A 974 19.69 30.69 35.98
N ALA A 975 19.96 29.56 35.32
CA ALA A 975 21.01 28.64 35.75
C ALA A 975 22.42 29.28 35.76
N VAL A 976 22.71 30.16 34.79
CA VAL A 976 23.97 30.94 34.76
C VAL A 976 23.99 32.00 35.86
N LEU A 977 22.90 32.75 36.03
CA LEU A 977 22.78 33.81 37.04
C LEU A 977 22.84 33.27 38.48
N ASP A 978 22.14 32.17 38.77
CA ASP A 978 22.19 31.45 40.07
C ASP A 978 23.61 30.96 40.37
N ARG A 979 24.34 30.46 39.36
CA ARG A 979 25.73 30.03 39.54
C ARG A 979 26.64 31.22 39.87
N CYS A 980 26.52 32.32 39.14
CA CYS A 980 27.31 33.53 39.37
C CYS A 980 27.05 34.13 40.76
N ASP A 981 25.79 34.16 41.18
CA ASP A 981 25.40 34.65 42.50
C ASP A 981 25.97 33.80 43.65
N ALA A 982 25.91 32.47 43.53
CA ALA A 982 26.48 31.57 44.53
C ALA A 982 27.97 31.82 44.75
N ILE A 983 28.75 32.00 43.67
CA ILE A 983 30.20 32.26 43.71
C ILE A 983 30.50 33.60 44.39
N LEU A 984 29.71 34.65 44.13
CA LEU A 984 29.93 35.94 44.78
C LEU A 984 29.42 35.99 46.22
N ARG A 985 28.37 35.24 46.57
CA ARG A 985 27.98 35.05 47.98
C ARG A 985 29.11 34.40 48.78
N GLU A 986 29.79 33.40 48.23
CA GLU A 986 30.99 32.81 48.83
C GLU A 986 32.13 33.84 48.98
N ALA A 987 32.42 34.60 47.92
CA ALA A 987 33.50 35.60 47.92
C ALA A 987 33.22 36.86 48.77
N ARG A 988 31.94 37.20 49.02
CA ARG A 988 31.50 38.47 49.64
C ARG A 988 30.65 38.27 50.89
N ALA A 989 30.99 37.26 51.69
CA ALA A 989 30.39 37.01 53.01
C ALA A 989 28.85 36.97 53.03
N GLY A 990 28.25 36.37 52.00
CA GLY A 990 26.80 36.18 51.86
C GLY A 990 26.06 37.28 51.09
N ALA A 991 26.73 38.36 50.66
CA ALA A 991 26.10 39.39 49.83
C ALA A 991 25.76 38.85 48.42
N SER A 992 24.50 39.00 48.00
CA SER A 992 24.00 38.53 46.71
C SER A 992 24.31 39.51 45.57
N LEU A 993 24.65 38.96 44.41
CA LEU A 993 24.70 39.70 43.15
C LEU A 993 23.28 39.99 42.63
N LEU A 994 22.38 39.01 42.72
CA LEU A 994 21.01 39.13 42.20
C LEU A 994 20.21 40.19 42.94
N ASP A 995 20.39 40.30 44.27
CA ASP A 995 19.68 41.33 45.03
C ASP A 995 20.14 42.74 44.60
N VAL A 996 21.43 42.93 44.33
CA VAL A 996 21.99 44.19 43.78
C VAL A 996 21.50 44.45 42.34
N MET A 997 21.54 43.44 41.46
CA MET A 997 21.04 43.56 40.08
C MET A 997 19.56 43.92 40.03
N PHE A 998 18.74 43.34 40.91
CA PHE A 998 17.29 43.50 40.91
C PHE A 998 16.77 44.59 41.88
N GLY A 999 17.66 45.30 42.58
CA GLY A 999 17.31 46.36 43.54
C GLY A 999 16.55 45.85 44.78
N ARG A 1000 16.77 44.60 45.19
CA ARG A 1000 16.14 44.00 46.38
C ARG A 1000 16.86 44.45 47.66
N ASP A 1001 16.17 44.36 48.78
CA ASP A 1001 16.70 44.61 50.13
C ASP A 1001 17.47 45.94 50.33
N GLY A 1002 17.10 46.98 49.57
CA GLY A 1002 17.71 48.31 49.67
C GLY A 1002 19.13 48.39 49.10
N THR A 1003 19.46 47.55 48.11
CA THR A 1003 20.78 47.48 47.49
C THR A 1003 20.89 48.18 46.12
N ASP A 1004 19.81 48.80 45.66
CA ASP A 1004 19.68 49.56 44.40
C ASP A 1004 20.82 50.56 44.15
N GLY A 1005 21.23 51.31 45.18
CA GLY A 1005 22.34 52.27 45.08
C GLY A 1005 23.74 51.67 44.84
N ARG A 1006 23.90 50.33 44.89
CA ARG A 1006 25.22 49.67 44.78
C ARG A 1006 25.60 49.32 43.35
N LEU A 1007 24.64 49.17 42.43
CA LEU A 1007 24.91 48.63 41.08
C LEU A 1007 25.90 49.51 40.26
N HIS A 1008 25.93 50.82 40.50
CA HIS A 1008 26.84 51.76 39.82
C HIS A 1008 28.25 51.88 40.46
N ASP A 1009 28.55 51.11 41.51
CA ASP A 1009 29.93 50.92 41.97
C ASP A 1009 30.61 49.88 41.06
N PRO A 1010 31.80 50.15 40.47
CA PRO A 1010 32.54 49.15 39.69
C PRO A 1010 32.74 47.81 40.41
N GLU A 1011 32.79 47.80 41.75
CA GLU A 1011 32.81 46.57 42.56
C GLU A 1011 31.62 45.64 42.26
N TRP A 1012 30.45 46.19 41.90
CA TRP A 1012 29.23 45.44 41.59
C TRP A 1012 28.87 45.48 40.11
N ALA A 1013 29.07 46.61 39.42
CA ALA A 1013 28.77 46.78 37.99
C ALA A 1013 29.47 45.73 37.13
N GLN A 1014 30.78 45.54 37.29
CA GLN A 1014 31.55 44.62 36.45
C GLN A 1014 31.10 43.15 36.59
N PRO A 1015 31.07 42.53 37.79
CA PRO A 1015 30.57 41.16 37.91
C PRO A 1015 29.10 41.01 37.49
N ALA A 1016 28.26 42.04 37.67
CA ALA A 1016 26.86 42.02 37.27
C ALA A 1016 26.69 42.04 35.74
N ILE A 1017 27.45 42.88 35.03
CA ILE A 1017 27.48 42.93 33.57
C ILE A 1017 28.00 41.59 33.02
N TYR A 1018 29.15 41.11 33.51
CA TYR A 1018 29.71 39.82 33.09
C TYR A 1018 28.70 38.66 33.27
N ALA A 1019 28.07 38.55 34.46
CA ALA A 1019 27.09 37.50 34.73
C ALA A 1019 25.87 37.58 33.80
N LEU A 1020 25.36 38.78 33.54
CA LEU A 1020 24.22 39.00 32.64
C LEU A 1020 24.57 38.69 31.19
N GLU A 1021 25.73 39.13 30.70
CA GLU A 1021 26.20 38.86 29.35
C GLU A 1021 26.44 37.37 29.10
N CYS A 1022 27.06 36.67 30.06
CA CYS A 1022 27.18 35.22 30.02
C CYS A 1022 25.80 34.53 29.96
N ALA A 1023 24.83 34.99 30.75
CA ALA A 1023 23.47 34.45 30.77
C ALA A 1023 22.72 34.71 29.45
N LEU A 1024 22.87 35.91 28.86
CA LEU A 1024 22.29 36.27 27.56
C LEU A 1024 22.92 35.46 26.42
N THR A 1025 24.25 35.26 26.42
CA THR A 1025 24.92 34.38 25.44
C THR A 1025 24.47 32.93 25.58
N ALA A 1026 24.29 32.42 26.81
CA ALA A 1026 23.73 31.09 27.02
C ALA A 1026 22.29 30.98 26.49
N LEU A 1027 21.47 32.01 26.71
CA LEU A 1027 20.11 32.09 26.20
C LEU A 1027 20.06 32.09 24.67
N TRP A 1028 20.88 32.91 23.99
CA TRP A 1028 21.01 32.90 22.53
C TRP A 1028 21.52 31.58 21.98
N ALA A 1029 22.49 30.95 22.65
CA ALA A 1029 22.98 29.62 22.27
C ALA A 1029 21.92 28.52 22.45
N SER A 1030 20.96 28.68 23.36
CA SER A 1030 19.85 27.72 23.55
C SER A 1030 18.87 27.70 22.38
N VAL A 1031 18.70 28.84 21.69
CA VAL A 1031 17.98 28.96 20.41
C VAL A 1031 18.89 28.78 19.19
N GLY A 1032 20.07 28.17 19.36
CA GLY A 1032 20.99 27.80 18.27
C GLY A 1032 21.89 28.92 17.73
N ILE A 1033 21.73 30.15 18.22
CA ILE A 1033 22.47 31.32 17.73
C ILE A 1033 23.82 31.42 18.46
N ARG A 1034 24.92 31.18 17.74
CA ARG A 1034 26.30 31.21 18.27
C ARG A 1034 27.19 32.12 17.41
N PRO A 1035 28.11 32.91 18.01
CA PRO A 1035 29.05 33.74 17.24
C PRO A 1035 30.14 32.90 16.58
N ALA A 1036 30.63 33.36 15.43
CA ALA A 1036 31.93 32.97 14.90
C ALA A 1036 33.03 33.99 15.29
N ILE A 1037 32.63 35.23 15.63
CA ILE A 1037 33.52 36.31 16.09
C ILE A 1037 32.95 36.87 17.40
N ALA A 1038 33.79 37.10 18.40
CA ALA A 1038 33.40 37.81 19.62
C ALA A 1038 34.28 39.06 19.79
N VAL A 1039 33.67 40.19 20.13
CA VAL A 1039 34.36 41.45 20.45
C VAL A 1039 33.69 42.07 21.67
N GLY A 1040 34.45 42.60 22.63
CA GLY A 1040 33.86 43.22 23.81
C GLY A 1040 34.61 44.45 24.28
N GLU A 1041 33.96 45.30 25.09
CA GLU A 1041 34.58 46.51 25.61
C GLU A 1041 34.76 46.45 27.14
N GLY A 1042 36.00 46.52 27.60
CA GLY A 1042 36.29 46.54 29.04
C GLY A 1042 35.89 45.22 29.69
N VAL A 1043 34.88 45.26 30.56
CA VAL A 1043 34.35 44.03 31.20
C VAL A 1043 33.69 43.09 30.19
N GLY A 1044 33.04 43.60 29.14
CA GLY A 1044 32.45 42.75 28.10
C GLY A 1044 33.47 41.98 27.27
N GLU A 1045 34.74 42.41 27.21
CA GLU A 1045 35.79 41.58 26.60
C GLU A 1045 36.10 40.33 27.44
N LEU A 1046 35.75 40.31 28.73
CA LEU A 1046 35.81 39.10 29.57
C LEU A 1046 34.68 38.12 29.20
N ALA A 1047 33.47 38.62 28.96
CA ALA A 1047 32.33 37.80 28.50
C ALA A 1047 32.56 37.28 27.06
N ALA A 1048 33.15 38.11 26.19
CA ALA A 1048 33.63 37.71 24.87
C ALA A 1048 34.69 36.60 24.96
N ALA A 1049 35.63 36.70 25.91
CA ALA A 1049 36.66 35.70 26.12
C ALA A 1049 36.12 34.38 26.70
N TRP A 1050 35.19 34.44 27.66
CA TRP A 1050 34.46 33.25 28.13
C TRP A 1050 33.69 32.57 26.99
N THR A 1051 33.02 33.35 26.14
CA THR A 1051 32.31 32.85 24.95
C THR A 1051 33.28 32.15 23.98
N ALA A 1052 34.48 32.70 23.83
CA ALA A 1052 35.56 32.09 23.08
C ALA A 1052 36.29 30.95 23.83
N GLY A 1053 35.81 30.50 24.98
CA GLY A 1053 36.39 29.39 25.74
C GLY A 1053 37.71 29.69 26.43
N VAL A 1054 38.10 30.96 26.54
CA VAL A 1054 39.36 31.37 27.21
C VAL A 1054 39.28 31.14 28.72
N PHE A 1055 38.11 31.34 29.32
CA PHE A 1055 37.86 31.20 30.76
C PHE A 1055 36.75 30.20 31.04
N THR A 1056 36.77 29.59 32.24
CA THR A 1056 35.56 29.02 32.84
C THR A 1056 34.59 30.16 33.22
N LEU A 1057 33.31 29.84 33.45
CA LEU A 1057 32.35 30.84 33.94
C LEU A 1057 32.77 31.39 35.32
N GLU A 1058 33.28 30.50 36.18
CA GLU A 1058 33.69 30.87 37.53
C GLU A 1058 34.92 31.77 37.56
N ASP A 1059 35.92 31.49 36.72
CA ASP A 1059 37.16 32.25 36.71
C ASP A 1059 37.02 33.62 36.02
N GLY A 1060 36.26 33.69 34.93
CA GLY A 1060 35.92 34.97 34.31
C GLY A 1060 35.14 35.88 35.27
N LEU A 1061 34.23 35.32 36.07
CA LEU A 1061 33.50 36.06 37.10
C LEU A 1061 34.40 36.52 38.25
N ARG A 1062 35.30 35.66 38.75
CA ARG A 1062 36.32 36.03 39.76
C ARG A 1062 37.18 37.19 39.27
N PHE A 1063 37.62 37.13 38.00
CA PHE A 1063 38.41 38.19 37.39
C PHE A 1063 37.63 39.50 37.24
N ALA A 1064 36.37 39.45 36.76
CA ALA A 1064 35.49 40.61 36.69
C ALA A 1064 35.24 41.24 38.07
N ALA A 1065 35.04 40.43 39.10
CA ALA A 1065 34.86 40.90 40.48
C ALA A 1065 36.13 41.57 41.05
N ALA A 1066 37.31 40.94 40.88
CA ALA A 1066 38.58 41.50 41.33
C ALA A 1066 38.94 42.80 40.58
N ARG A 1067 38.67 42.84 39.28
CA ARG A 1067 38.84 44.02 38.43
C ARG A 1067 37.90 45.16 38.86
N GLY A 1068 36.66 44.85 39.20
CA GLY A 1068 35.70 45.80 39.78
C GLY A 1068 36.23 46.40 41.09
N THR A 1069 36.69 45.56 42.01
CA THR A 1069 37.30 46.00 43.28
C THR A 1069 38.55 46.87 43.07
N ALA A 1070 39.39 46.57 42.07
CA ALA A 1070 40.52 47.41 41.70
C ALA A 1070 40.05 48.76 41.13
N MET A 1071 39.05 48.76 40.24
CA MET A 1071 38.50 49.96 39.59
C MET A 1071 37.63 50.82 40.52
N ALA A 1072 37.15 50.32 41.65
CA ALA A 1072 36.56 51.15 42.70
C ALA A 1072 37.59 52.12 43.34
N ARG A 1073 38.89 51.80 43.30
CA ARG A 1073 39.96 52.60 43.93
C ARG A 1073 40.26 53.88 43.13
N PRO A 1074 40.25 55.09 43.74
CA PRO A 1074 40.45 56.35 43.02
C PRO A 1074 41.74 56.43 42.20
N LYS A 1075 42.85 55.87 42.70
CA LYS A 1075 44.14 55.84 41.99
C LYS A 1075 44.08 55.04 40.68
N ALA A 1076 43.36 53.91 40.68
CA ALA A 1076 43.23 53.06 39.51
C ALA A 1076 42.32 53.71 38.45
N ARG A 1077 41.23 54.38 38.87
CA ARG A 1077 40.37 55.18 37.96
C ARG A 1077 41.14 56.30 37.27
N VAL A 1078 42.00 57.02 38.00
CA VAL A 1078 42.85 58.08 37.42
C VAL A 1078 43.87 57.50 36.45
N ALA A 1079 44.52 56.38 36.77
CA ALA A 1079 45.48 55.72 35.88
C ALA A 1079 44.83 55.23 34.56
N ALA A 1080 43.62 54.69 34.63
CA ALA A 1080 42.86 54.27 33.45
C ALA A 1080 42.30 55.46 32.63
N ALA A 1081 41.88 56.54 33.29
CA ALA A 1081 41.30 57.72 32.62
C ALA A 1081 42.35 58.67 32.02
N MET A 1082 43.56 58.72 32.58
CA MET A 1082 44.69 59.51 32.06
C MET A 1082 45.98 58.69 32.07
N PRO A 1083 46.23 57.89 31.02
CA PRO A 1083 47.45 57.09 30.90
C PRO A 1083 48.68 58.00 30.87
N THR A 1084 49.56 57.87 31.87
CA THR A 1084 50.73 58.74 32.01
C THR A 1084 51.85 58.35 31.06
N THR A 1085 52.34 59.28 30.25
CA THR A 1085 53.48 59.05 29.33
C THR A 1085 54.86 59.18 30.00
N ASP A 1086 54.93 59.21 31.33
CA ASP A 1086 56.17 59.40 32.10
C ASP A 1086 56.56 58.10 32.83
N PRO A 1087 57.61 57.38 32.38
CA PRO A 1087 58.05 56.13 33.01
C PRO A 1087 58.74 56.30 34.37
N SER A 1088 58.94 57.53 34.86
CA SER A 1088 59.85 57.82 35.97
C SER A 1088 59.18 58.00 37.35
N ALA A 1089 57.85 57.90 37.44
CA ALA A 1089 57.12 58.03 38.70
C ALA A 1089 57.01 56.69 39.47
N PRO A 1090 57.66 56.53 40.65
CA PRO A 1090 57.53 55.31 41.45
C PRO A 1090 56.22 55.30 42.24
N ALA A 1091 55.12 54.96 41.57
CA ALA A 1091 53.90 54.50 42.21
C ALA A 1091 53.91 52.96 42.27
N ALA A 1092 53.41 52.38 43.37
CA ALA A 1092 53.09 50.96 43.39
C ALA A 1092 52.03 50.67 42.31
N ASP A 1093 52.21 49.59 41.54
CA ASP A 1093 51.30 49.24 40.44
C ASP A 1093 49.87 49.10 40.99
N PRO A 1094 48.91 49.93 40.52
CA PRO A 1094 47.52 49.89 41.00
C PRO A 1094 46.80 48.57 40.64
N PHE A 1095 47.38 47.72 39.80
CA PHE A 1095 46.82 46.45 39.33
C PHE A 1095 47.53 45.20 39.86
N ALA A 1096 48.52 45.30 40.76
CA ALA A 1096 49.28 44.14 41.25
C ALA A 1096 48.42 43.04 41.91
N GLU A 1097 47.34 43.40 42.62
CA GLU A 1097 46.37 42.44 43.17
C GLU A 1097 45.53 41.74 42.08
N LEU A 1098 45.30 42.42 40.96
CA LEU A 1098 44.57 41.90 39.81
C LEU A 1098 45.46 40.95 38.97
N GLU A 1099 46.76 41.26 38.86
CA GLU A 1099 47.77 40.35 38.28
C GLU A 1099 47.87 39.04 39.08
N ALA A 1100 47.93 39.14 40.41
CA ALA A 1100 47.94 37.97 41.29
C ALA A 1100 46.67 37.12 41.13
N THR A 1101 45.50 37.75 41.03
CA THR A 1101 44.24 37.06 40.74
C THR A 1101 44.28 36.37 39.37
N TYR A 1102 44.85 37.02 38.36
CA TYR A 1102 44.98 36.45 37.01
C TYR A 1102 45.89 35.21 36.97
N ALA A 1103 46.95 35.18 37.77
CA ALA A 1103 47.87 34.05 37.85
C ALA A 1103 47.25 32.78 38.48
N GLU A 1104 46.12 32.90 39.19
CA GLU A 1104 45.38 31.78 39.78
C GLU A 1104 44.28 31.21 38.85
N ILE A 1105 44.03 31.86 37.71
CA ILE A 1105 42.96 31.51 36.77
C ILE A 1105 43.44 30.52 35.70
N GLU A 1106 42.64 29.48 35.46
CA GLU A 1106 42.86 28.57 34.33
C GLU A 1106 42.44 29.24 33.01
N THR A 1107 43.34 29.25 32.02
CA THR A 1107 43.09 29.88 30.72
C THR A 1107 43.39 28.93 29.56
N SER A 1108 42.54 29.00 28.53
CA SER A 1108 42.70 28.25 27.28
C SER A 1108 42.86 29.17 26.07
N PRO A 1109 43.50 28.72 24.97
CA PRO A 1109 43.45 29.43 23.70
C PRO A 1109 42.01 29.59 23.20
N PRO A 1110 41.66 30.71 22.53
CA PRO A 1110 40.30 30.95 22.07
C PRO A 1110 39.87 29.95 20.98
N SER A 1111 38.66 29.39 21.11
CA SER A 1111 38.06 28.42 20.18
C SER A 1111 37.38 29.05 18.96
N LEU A 1112 37.14 30.36 18.99
CA LEU A 1112 36.59 31.19 17.92
C LEU A 1112 37.37 32.51 17.81
N THR A 1113 37.09 33.33 16.80
CA THR A 1113 37.82 34.59 16.60
C THR A 1113 37.46 35.63 17.68
N LEU A 1114 38.33 35.78 18.68
CA LEU A 1114 38.24 36.83 19.68
C LEU A 1114 38.98 38.09 19.16
N LEU A 1115 38.24 39.15 18.87
CA LEU A 1115 38.76 40.43 18.37
C LEU A 1115 39.07 41.36 19.54
N SER A 1116 40.33 41.74 19.70
CA SER A 1116 40.71 42.69 20.75
C SER A 1116 40.26 44.10 20.42
N ARG A 1117 39.53 44.70 21.35
CA ARG A 1117 39.04 46.08 21.26
C ARG A 1117 40.15 47.12 21.42
N THR A 1118 41.24 46.72 22.08
CA THR A 1118 42.45 47.50 22.37
C THR A 1118 43.36 47.62 21.15
N THR A 1119 43.73 46.49 20.53
CA THR A 1119 44.62 46.49 19.36
C THR A 1119 43.86 46.74 18.05
N GLY A 1120 42.59 46.35 18.00
CA GLY A 1120 41.79 46.29 16.79
C GLY A 1120 42.15 45.11 15.89
N GLN A 1121 42.73 44.03 16.44
CA GLN A 1121 43.19 42.84 15.71
C GLN A 1121 42.75 41.55 16.43
N PRO A 1122 42.60 40.42 15.71
CA PRO A 1122 42.29 39.13 16.32
C PRO A 1122 43.39 38.68 17.30
N ILE A 1123 42.98 38.11 18.42
CA ILE A 1123 43.90 37.42 19.34
C ILE A 1123 44.33 36.10 18.70
N ASN A 1124 45.63 35.81 18.75
CA ASN A 1124 46.24 34.73 17.98
C ASN A 1124 45.71 33.33 18.39
N THR A 1125 45.18 32.58 17.43
CA THR A 1125 44.64 31.23 17.64
C THR A 1125 45.78 30.25 17.93
N GLY A 1126 46.00 29.95 19.21
CA GLY A 1126 47.03 28.99 19.67
C GLY A 1126 47.63 29.30 21.03
N GLN A 1127 47.42 30.50 21.57
CA GLN A 1127 47.79 30.86 22.95
C GLN A 1127 46.64 31.63 23.61
N ALA A 1128 46.47 31.46 24.92
CA ALA A 1128 45.57 32.29 25.71
C ALA A 1128 46.13 33.73 25.77
N PRO A 1129 45.28 34.77 25.95
CA PRO A 1129 45.74 36.12 26.24
C PRO A 1129 46.66 36.12 27.48
N GLY A 1130 47.77 36.87 27.46
CA GLY A 1130 48.61 37.06 28.65
C GLY A 1130 48.10 38.17 29.57
N TRP A 1131 48.68 38.30 30.76
CA TRP A 1131 48.37 39.42 31.67
C TRP A 1131 48.53 40.79 31.00
N ASP A 1132 49.57 40.97 30.18
CA ASP A 1132 49.82 42.21 29.44
C ASP A 1132 48.61 42.65 28.58
N HIS A 1133 47.85 41.71 28.00
CA HIS A 1133 46.62 42.01 27.24
C HIS A 1133 45.56 42.68 28.12
N TRP A 1134 45.31 42.12 29.30
CA TRP A 1134 44.29 42.61 30.23
C TRP A 1134 44.72 43.92 30.91
N ARG A 1135 46.02 44.10 31.17
CA ARG A 1135 46.57 45.37 31.64
C ARG A 1135 46.48 46.45 30.56
N ASP A 1136 46.83 46.15 29.31
CA ASP A 1136 46.76 47.11 28.21
C ASP A 1136 45.31 47.51 27.90
N GLN A 1137 44.34 46.60 28.03
CA GLN A 1137 42.91 46.93 27.92
C GLN A 1137 42.41 47.95 28.96
N LEU A 1138 43.07 48.05 30.12
CA LEU A 1138 42.77 49.04 31.16
C LEU A 1138 43.42 50.41 30.91
N LEU A 1139 44.46 50.47 30.06
CA LEU A 1139 45.37 51.63 29.93
C LEU A 1139 45.42 52.25 28.52
N ALA A 1140 45.12 51.48 27.48
CA ALA A 1140 45.30 51.91 26.09
C ALA A 1140 44.00 52.46 25.46
N PRO A 1141 44.10 53.40 24.51
CA PRO A 1141 42.93 53.91 23.79
C PRO A 1141 42.26 52.80 22.94
N LYS A 1142 40.94 52.89 22.77
CA LYS A 1142 40.09 51.84 22.15
C LYS A 1142 39.64 52.21 20.72
N PRO A 1143 40.43 51.98 19.65
CA PRO A 1143 40.15 52.48 18.30
C PRO A 1143 38.97 51.76 17.62
N LEU A 1144 37.74 52.25 17.81
CA LEU A 1144 36.51 51.68 17.23
C LEU A 1144 36.61 51.47 15.71
N HIS A 1145 37.17 52.45 14.98
CA HIS A 1145 37.34 52.35 13.54
C HIS A 1145 38.16 51.12 13.09
N ARG A 1146 39.18 50.70 13.87
CA ARG A 1146 39.99 49.51 13.54
C ARG A 1146 39.19 48.24 13.73
N CYS A 1147 38.45 48.14 14.83
CA CYS A 1147 37.59 46.99 15.09
C CYS A 1147 36.53 46.83 14.00
N ASN A 1148 35.93 47.93 13.55
CA ASN A 1148 34.94 47.90 12.45
C ASN A 1148 35.56 47.51 11.11
N SER A 1149 36.75 48.03 10.78
CA SER A 1149 37.50 47.60 9.59
C SER A 1149 37.89 46.13 9.64
N GLU A 1150 38.28 45.62 10.80
CA GLU A 1150 38.69 44.23 10.99
C GLU A 1150 37.49 43.27 10.93
N LEU A 1151 36.34 43.64 11.52
CA LEU A 1151 35.08 42.89 11.35
C LEU A 1151 34.69 42.77 9.88
N ALA A 1152 34.81 43.85 9.10
CA ALA A 1152 34.58 43.82 7.65
C ALA A 1152 35.62 42.93 6.92
N ALA A 1153 36.89 42.97 7.32
CA ALA A 1153 37.95 42.11 6.75
C ALA A 1153 37.76 40.62 7.08
N LEU A 1154 37.14 40.31 8.22
CA LEU A 1154 36.82 38.95 8.65
C LEU A 1154 35.55 38.37 7.97
N ASP A 1155 34.87 39.13 7.11
CA ASP A 1155 33.54 38.83 6.54
C ASP A 1155 32.46 38.63 7.62
N ALA A 1156 32.44 39.53 8.62
CA ALA A 1156 31.34 39.64 9.56
C ALA A 1156 30.07 40.10 8.83
N GLY A 1157 28.96 39.42 9.08
CA GLY A 1157 27.63 39.76 8.58
C GLY A 1157 26.84 40.53 9.63
N PRO A 1158 25.75 39.94 10.18
CA PRO A 1158 25.04 40.56 11.29
C PRO A 1158 25.94 40.62 12.53
N VAL A 1159 25.73 41.67 13.33
CA VAL A 1159 26.36 41.83 14.64
C VAL A 1159 25.25 41.90 15.69
N LEU A 1160 25.34 41.04 16.69
CA LEU A 1160 24.39 40.95 17.79
C LEU A 1160 25.02 41.55 19.05
N GLU A 1161 24.46 42.66 19.54
CA GLU A 1161 24.86 43.22 20.83
C GLU A 1161 24.25 42.36 21.95
N ILE A 1162 25.11 41.92 22.87
CA ILE A 1162 24.79 41.07 24.02
C ILE A 1162 25.03 41.87 25.28
N GLY A 1163 24.00 42.51 25.82
CA GLY A 1163 24.13 43.29 27.05
C GLY A 1163 22.79 43.76 27.62
N PRO A 1164 22.82 44.52 28.73
CA PRO A 1164 21.62 45.09 29.34
C PRO A 1164 20.95 46.15 28.47
N GLN A 1165 21.70 46.89 27.64
CA GLN A 1165 21.20 47.91 26.70
C GLN A 1165 22.03 47.97 25.43
N ALA A 1166 21.39 48.27 24.29
CA ALA A 1166 22.10 48.63 23.07
C ALA A 1166 22.80 50.00 23.23
N THR A 1167 24.12 49.96 23.37
CA THR A 1167 24.98 51.13 23.55
C THR A 1167 26.00 51.30 22.41
N SER A 1168 26.14 50.30 21.53
CA SER A 1168 27.28 50.17 20.61
C SER A 1168 27.11 50.80 19.21
N GLY A 1169 26.29 51.84 19.07
CA GLY A 1169 26.22 52.68 17.86
C GLY A 1169 25.69 51.99 16.58
N PRO A 1170 25.88 52.59 15.39
CA PRO A 1170 25.30 52.10 14.14
C PRO A 1170 26.13 50.96 13.54
N ILE A 1171 25.93 49.75 14.05
CA ILE A 1171 26.35 48.50 13.41
C ILE A 1171 25.06 47.76 12.99
N GLU A 1172 24.95 47.39 11.71
CA GLU A 1172 23.67 47.00 11.12
C GLU A 1172 23.19 45.60 11.57
N LEU A 1173 22.08 45.59 12.33
CA LEU A 1173 21.14 44.48 12.61
C LEU A 1173 21.75 43.22 13.29
N ALA A 1174 21.37 42.85 14.51
CA ALA A 1174 20.28 43.32 15.39
C ALA A 1174 20.78 43.43 16.83
N ALA A 1175 20.52 44.55 17.50
CA ALA A 1175 20.94 44.74 18.89
C ALA A 1175 19.89 44.23 19.88
N TRP A 1176 20.32 43.65 21.02
CA TRP A 1176 19.45 43.29 22.13
C TRP A 1176 19.89 43.95 23.44
N PRO A 1177 18.99 44.67 24.16
CA PRO A 1177 17.68 45.15 23.72
C PRO A 1177 17.81 46.32 22.74
N ALA A 1178 16.94 46.37 21.73
CA ALA A 1178 17.04 47.36 20.66
C ALA A 1178 16.62 48.76 21.14
N ALA A 1179 17.59 49.66 21.34
CA ALA A 1179 17.31 51.03 21.73
C ALA A 1179 16.83 51.88 20.54
N HIS A 1180 15.51 52.08 20.44
CA HIS A 1180 14.94 53.42 20.26
C HIS A 1180 13.43 53.40 20.58
N ASP A 1181 13.04 54.36 21.42
CA ASP A 1181 11.72 54.57 22.02
C ASP A 1181 11.29 53.60 23.14
N GLN A 1182 10.44 54.10 24.05
CA GLN A 1182 10.18 53.52 25.37
C GLN A 1182 9.16 52.36 25.36
N SER A 1183 9.42 51.29 24.60
CA SER A 1183 8.61 50.07 24.62
C SER A 1183 9.45 48.81 24.83
N ASN A 1184 9.04 47.97 25.79
CA ASN A 1184 9.63 46.68 26.12
C ASN A 1184 9.70 45.72 24.91
N SER A 1185 10.76 45.76 24.11
CA SER A 1185 11.02 44.67 23.17
C SER A 1185 11.41 43.41 23.94
N SER A 1186 10.73 42.30 23.74
CA SER A 1186 10.95 41.02 24.43
C SER A 1186 11.97 40.12 23.70
N PHE A 1187 12.60 39.17 24.41
CA PHE A 1187 13.59 38.25 23.80
C PHE A 1187 13.03 37.50 22.56
N PRO A 1188 11.77 37.02 22.58
CA PRO A 1188 11.09 36.49 21.39
C PRO A 1188 11.09 37.44 20.17
N GLU A 1189 10.95 38.76 20.34
CA GLU A 1189 10.98 39.70 19.20
C GLU A 1189 12.38 39.80 18.57
N SER A 1190 13.44 39.74 19.38
CA SER A 1190 14.80 39.67 18.85
C SER A 1190 15.07 38.35 18.12
N VAL A 1191 14.56 37.24 18.64
CA VAL A 1191 14.65 35.94 17.95
C VAL A 1191 13.84 35.94 16.64
N ALA A 1192 12.68 36.61 16.61
CA ALA A 1192 11.91 36.81 15.39
C ALA A 1192 12.70 37.62 14.33
N ARG A 1193 13.33 38.72 14.73
CA ARG A 1193 14.20 39.54 13.86
C ARG A 1193 15.41 38.75 13.37
N ALA A 1194 16.07 37.98 14.24
CA ALA A 1194 17.19 37.10 13.89
C ALA A 1194 16.80 36.06 12.83
N TYR A 1195 15.64 35.41 13.02
CA TYR A 1195 15.10 34.44 12.06
C TYR A 1195 14.81 35.08 10.69
N GLN A 1196 14.15 36.25 10.67
CA GLN A 1196 13.85 37.02 9.46
C GLN A 1196 15.12 37.50 8.74
N ALA A 1197 16.19 37.83 9.49
CA ALA A 1197 17.51 38.16 8.96
C ALA A 1197 18.27 36.95 8.38
N GLY A 1198 17.70 35.74 8.42
CA GLY A 1198 18.27 34.53 7.83
C GLY A 1198 19.03 33.63 8.81
N LEU A 1199 19.17 34.02 10.08
CA LEU A 1199 19.92 33.21 11.06
C LEU A 1199 19.21 31.88 11.38
N PRO A 1200 19.96 30.80 11.68
CA PRO A 1200 19.40 29.48 11.99
C PRO A 1200 18.89 29.42 13.43
N VAL A 1201 17.60 29.68 13.63
CA VAL A 1201 16.95 29.63 14.95
C VAL A 1201 16.44 28.22 15.25
N SER A 1202 16.81 27.68 16.41
CA SER A 1202 16.19 26.49 17.01
C SER A 1202 15.04 26.91 17.92
N PHE A 1203 13.83 26.96 17.36
CA PHE A 1203 12.63 27.43 18.08
C PHE A 1203 12.29 26.62 19.33
N ALA A 1204 12.70 25.36 19.41
CA ALA A 1204 12.52 24.53 20.61
C ALA A 1204 13.14 25.17 21.87
N GLY A 1205 14.24 25.94 21.74
CA GLY A 1205 14.84 26.67 22.85
C GLY A 1205 13.91 27.71 23.49
N LEU A 1206 12.99 28.30 22.71
CA LEU A 1206 11.97 29.23 23.22
C LEU A 1206 10.89 28.57 24.07
N PHE A 1207 10.88 27.24 24.18
CA PHE A 1207 9.95 26.48 25.00
C PHE A 1207 10.68 25.64 26.05
N ALA A 1208 11.97 25.89 26.29
CA ALA A 1208 12.75 25.24 27.33
C ALA A 1208 12.06 25.34 28.71
N GLY A 1209 11.87 24.20 29.37
CA GLY A 1209 11.14 24.09 30.63
C GLY A 1209 9.61 23.98 30.49
N GLU A 1210 9.05 24.18 29.29
CA GLU A 1210 7.62 24.01 29.04
C GLU A 1210 7.28 22.58 28.64
N THR A 1211 6.06 22.14 28.98
CA THR A 1211 5.47 20.90 28.46
C THR A 1211 4.65 21.23 27.22
N ARG A 1212 4.95 20.60 26.08
CA ARG A 1212 4.30 20.85 24.78
C ARG A 1212 3.95 19.55 24.04
N ARG A 1213 3.02 19.62 23.09
CA ARG A 1213 2.50 18.48 22.30
C ARG A 1213 2.60 18.76 20.79
N ARG A 1214 2.87 17.72 19.98
CA ARG A 1214 2.76 17.82 18.51
C ARG A 1214 1.28 17.87 18.12
N ILE A 1215 0.86 18.90 17.41
CA ILE A 1215 -0.54 19.05 16.97
C ILE A 1215 -0.67 19.11 15.45
N PRO A 1216 -1.84 18.77 14.87
CA PRO A 1216 -2.07 18.91 13.44
C PRO A 1216 -2.07 20.39 13.00
N LEU A 1217 -1.18 20.73 12.08
CA LEU A 1217 -1.02 22.06 11.49
C LEU A 1217 -1.14 22.01 9.96
N PRO A 1218 -1.51 23.11 9.29
CA PRO A 1218 -1.55 23.15 7.83
C PRO A 1218 -0.22 22.77 7.16
N GLY A 1219 -0.31 22.06 6.05
CA GLY A 1219 0.84 21.71 5.20
C GLY A 1219 1.20 22.80 4.18
N TYR A 1220 2.32 22.61 3.48
CA TYR A 1220 2.90 23.57 2.54
C TYR A 1220 1.96 23.89 1.35
N PRO A 1221 1.81 25.16 0.96
CA PRO A 1221 1.05 25.56 -0.22
C PRO A 1221 1.92 25.53 -1.48
N PHE A 1222 2.02 24.37 -2.12
CA PHE A 1222 2.72 24.20 -3.40
C PHE A 1222 2.16 25.11 -4.50
N GLU A 1223 3.05 25.84 -5.18
CA GLU A 1223 2.75 26.78 -6.26
C GLU A 1223 2.72 26.04 -7.59
N ARG A 1224 1.70 25.21 -7.79
CA ARG A 1224 1.67 24.27 -8.92
C ARG A 1224 1.53 24.97 -10.27
N ALA A 1225 2.39 24.62 -11.21
CA ALA A 1225 2.28 24.96 -12.63
C ALA A 1225 1.94 23.73 -13.46
N ARG A 1226 1.29 23.91 -14.62
CA ARG A 1226 0.98 22.82 -15.56
C ARG A 1226 2.25 22.29 -16.23
N HIS A 1227 2.39 20.98 -16.21
CA HIS A 1227 3.47 20.19 -16.78
C HIS A 1227 2.87 18.97 -17.50
N TRP A 1228 2.63 19.07 -18.80
CA TRP A 1228 2.03 17.99 -19.58
C TRP A 1228 2.66 17.88 -20.96
N ILE A 1229 2.62 16.67 -21.52
CA ILE A 1229 3.00 16.39 -22.91
C ILE A 1229 1.75 16.59 -23.77
N GLU A 1230 1.83 17.48 -24.76
CA GLU A 1230 0.69 17.77 -25.62
C GLU A 1230 0.65 16.74 -26.76
N THR A 1231 -0.41 15.94 -26.79
CA THR A 1231 -0.76 15.07 -27.92
C THR A 1231 -1.17 15.93 -29.12
N ALA A 1232 -0.75 15.54 -30.32
CA ALA A 1232 -1.23 16.17 -31.55
C ALA A 1232 -2.70 15.73 -31.76
N GLY A 1233 -3.64 16.68 -31.64
CA GLY A 1233 -5.07 16.49 -31.88
C GLY A 1233 -5.50 16.57 -33.33
#